data_AF-A0A174WZA3-F1
#
_entry.id   AF-A0A174WZA3-F1
#
_cell.length_a   1.000
_cell.length_b   1.000
_cell.length_c   1.000
_cell.angle_alpha   90.00
_cell.angle_beta   90.00
_cell.angle_gamma   90.00
#
_symmetry.space_group_name_H-M   'P 1'
#
loop_
_entity.id
_entity.type
_entity.pdbx_description
1 polymer ?
#
loop_
_entity_poly.entity_id
_entity_poly.type
_entity_poly.pdbx_seq_one_letter_code
_entity_poly.pdbx_strand_id
1 'polypeptide(L)'
;MDKQDIQRIKSLILVMLICCMPVFCGCNDEDENHSIPQLEIAEEFLIQDFDNKKHDIEIPVITNLSKDEWRITSSAPNWCMATKVIDENMVRLYIPASEEPEVREAVVKVVSTVKEYTIKVRQLGYGPAILVTPLTATTLSADGGDVRLKITSNIDYKVNIPEVCDWLNETTVPDTRALSSKEHTFHIDNYAMYGEVRSASIHFDNEKYEGVAAECVIQQKPLEPNTDDVEPGGDVMFKPTGGTASQYQPGQEIEKCWDGLGGNNFYHSPWAAGATKFPVILEFDFDGTHTLDYFVYTPRSTGGGHWGTFDLYYATQDTPEYILLGSYDFKKSTSQTKLAMGKPLAKITKLKVVINTAKDDYVNCEEIEFYEMKSGLSEQEKQLLSVFTDLTCSEVRPEATMQQIQALPGYFINIAMQLKNGTYDTWEKKFRIQEYKPYSAPNNWADKLYMKSYTDLDNPTGIYVNSGDELIVMVGETYGNTISLQAIRSSNLSGDKYMLNEGINKLQMKGDGMLFVMYNTELTSENAKPVKIHIPLTSGTVSGYFDLERDKTDAVYTELLQKATYEYFLIKGNEMLLNFHRTKLLQWQPNSIVEYITMFDHFVNWQYELLGLEDIRPALFNNHVNGSSINDDSYMWAGNGQIGFGINALDEFMPTEKLYTERRCWGPAHEIGHLHQGAIAWTGCFESSNNLFSNYVLYKIGRECSNGAPLSVLADRKLNNRPFCNFLGDPKKEDTEIHMRIYWQLWLYFHRCGIKSDFYPELFKKLRNNRNLNNIPVGERQMLFVKYASDIAQKNLADFFDMWGFMTPVDETIEQYGSNRYTVTNAMIAETREYTSKYPNPQPFYYIEDRKDGDAGLESLGLTGKIGDVGHYTQFKENQKITKTPTYSASGQQVTIINGNEAVAFEIWKDGKRKYFSNFLKFTLPDELPVSQCTIRAVQADGKLITVERSK
;
A
#
# COMPACT_ATOMS: atom_id res chain seq x y z
N MET A 1 25.99 -21.84 69.89
CA MET A 1 26.77 -20.77 69.22
C MET A 1 26.14 -19.45 69.57
N ASP A 2 26.94 -18.51 70.05
CA ASP A 2 26.49 -17.24 70.60
C ASP A 2 26.00 -16.29 69.47
N LYS A 3 25.21 -15.27 69.80
CA LYS A 3 24.64 -14.30 68.86
C LYS A 3 25.69 -13.55 68.03
N GLN A 4 26.97 -13.55 68.43
CA GLN A 4 28.09 -13.03 67.63
C GLN A 4 28.59 -14.00 66.53
N ASP A 5 28.35 -15.31 66.64
CA ASP A 5 28.78 -16.29 65.62
C ASP A 5 27.78 -16.41 64.46
N ILE A 6 26.49 -16.13 64.71
CA ILE A 6 25.46 -16.11 63.65
C ILE A 6 25.56 -14.81 62.81
N GLN A 7 26.11 -13.73 63.36
CA GLN A 7 26.35 -12.47 62.63
C GLN A 7 27.59 -12.51 61.71
N ARG A 8 28.59 -13.35 61.99
CA ARG A 8 29.74 -13.56 61.08
C ARG A 8 29.41 -14.46 59.88
N ILE A 9 28.50 -15.42 60.03
CA ILE A 9 28.11 -16.33 58.93
C ILE A 9 27.15 -15.64 57.93
N LYS A 10 26.34 -14.67 58.36
CA LYS A 10 25.53 -13.85 57.43
C LYS A 10 26.32 -12.74 56.71
N SER A 11 27.45 -12.31 57.25
CA SER A 11 28.29 -11.27 56.63
C SER A 11 29.25 -11.81 55.55
N LEU A 12 29.52 -13.13 55.50
CA LEU A 12 30.29 -13.73 54.39
C LEU A 12 29.43 -14.07 53.16
N ILE A 13 28.11 -14.23 53.33
CA ILE A 13 27.19 -14.57 52.22
C ILE A 13 26.57 -13.31 51.56
N LEU A 14 26.71 -12.12 52.17
CA LEU A 14 26.22 -10.84 51.63
C LEU A 14 27.34 -9.91 51.10
N VAL A 15 28.60 -10.35 51.07
CA VAL A 15 29.75 -9.56 50.52
C VAL A 15 30.31 -10.17 49.22
N MET A 16 29.75 -11.28 48.73
CA MET A 16 30.03 -11.82 47.38
C MET A 16 28.93 -11.55 46.36
N LEU A 17 27.81 -10.95 46.77
CA LEU A 17 26.80 -10.38 45.87
C LEU A 17 26.76 -8.86 46.09
N ILE A 18 26.99 -8.10 45.01
CA ILE A 18 26.88 -6.63 44.92
C ILE A 18 28.14 -5.86 45.39
N CYS A 19 29.16 -5.84 44.54
CA CYS A 19 29.91 -4.63 44.22
C CYS A 19 30.62 -4.83 42.86
N CYS A 20 30.29 -3.94 41.92
CA CYS A 20 31.09 -3.44 40.79
C CYS A 20 30.39 -3.56 39.41
N MET A 21 29.58 -2.55 39.11
CA MET A 21 29.68 -1.82 37.84
C MET A 21 30.12 -0.37 38.21
N PRO A 22 30.74 0.45 37.34
CA PRO A 22 30.48 0.50 35.89
C PRO A 22 31.64 0.95 34.94
N VAL A 23 31.34 0.91 33.62
CA VAL A 23 31.85 1.76 32.49
C VAL A 23 33.14 1.38 31.72
N PHE A 24 32.89 0.91 30.48
CA PHE A 24 33.53 1.11 29.16
C PHE A 24 34.77 0.33 28.64
N CYS A 25 34.53 -0.22 27.43
CA CYS A 25 35.40 -0.55 26.28
C CYS A 25 36.36 -1.76 26.28
N GLY A 26 36.10 -2.69 25.34
CA GLY A 26 37.15 -3.45 24.62
C GLY A 26 36.89 -4.95 24.37
N CYS A 27 36.10 -5.28 23.34
CA CYS A 27 36.03 -6.51 22.52
C CYS A 27 36.40 -7.90 23.12
N ASN A 28 35.43 -8.82 23.16
CA ASN A 28 35.31 -9.91 22.18
C ASN A 28 33.97 -10.65 22.34
N ASP A 29 33.35 -10.96 21.20
CA ASP A 29 32.00 -11.48 20.97
C ASP A 29 31.73 -12.88 21.55
N GLU A 30 30.49 -13.14 22.00
CA GLU A 30 29.82 -14.44 21.81
C GLU A 30 28.32 -14.19 21.58
N ASP A 31 27.91 -14.29 20.31
CA ASP A 31 26.53 -14.22 19.83
C ASP A 31 25.68 -15.39 20.36
N GLU A 32 24.52 -15.09 20.96
CA GLU A 32 23.43 -16.07 21.10
C GLU A 32 22.78 -16.29 19.72
N ASN A 33 23.42 -17.18 18.96
CA ASN A 33 22.96 -17.65 17.66
C ASN A 33 21.66 -18.46 17.85
N HIS A 34 20.50 -17.88 17.50
CA HIS A 34 19.28 -18.66 17.29
C HIS A 34 19.44 -19.46 15.99
N SER A 35 20.19 -20.56 16.05
CA SER A 35 20.34 -21.45 14.89
C SER A 35 18.99 -22.04 14.52
N ILE A 36 18.64 -22.00 13.22
CA ILE A 36 17.42 -22.59 12.69
C ILE A 36 17.42 -24.10 13.02
N PRO A 37 16.34 -24.67 13.59
CA PRO A 37 16.26 -26.11 13.87
C PRO A 37 16.51 -26.95 12.60
N GLN A 38 17.43 -27.92 12.66
CA GLN A 38 17.90 -28.73 11.54
C GLN A 38 17.91 -30.21 11.90
N LEU A 39 17.44 -31.07 10.97
CA LEU A 39 17.57 -32.52 10.99
C LEU A 39 17.77 -33.00 9.55
N GLU A 40 18.91 -33.60 9.23
CA GLU A 40 19.24 -34.08 7.89
C GLU A 40 19.93 -35.46 7.91
N ILE A 41 19.54 -36.32 6.97
CA ILE A 41 20.18 -37.61 6.66
C ILE A 41 20.50 -37.59 5.16
N ALA A 42 21.73 -37.91 4.78
CA ALA A 42 22.14 -37.93 3.38
C ALA A 42 21.41 -39.04 2.60
N GLU A 43 21.12 -38.78 1.32
CA GLU A 43 20.28 -39.65 0.47
C GLU A 43 20.86 -41.08 0.34
N GLU A 44 22.18 -41.21 0.30
CA GLU A 44 22.91 -42.49 0.27
C GLU A 44 22.63 -43.39 1.48
N PHE A 45 22.12 -42.83 2.59
CA PHE A 45 21.77 -43.61 3.77
C PHE A 45 20.30 -44.02 3.84
N LEU A 46 19.44 -43.51 2.96
CA LEU A 46 18.00 -43.75 3.01
C LEU A 46 17.59 -45.13 2.47
N ILE A 47 18.48 -45.85 1.80
CA ILE A 47 18.27 -47.24 1.39
C ILE A 47 19.46 -48.07 1.87
N GLN A 48 19.18 -49.16 2.60
CA GLN A 48 20.19 -50.07 3.13
C GLN A 48 19.88 -51.51 2.71
N ASP A 49 20.62 -52.02 1.72
CA ASP A 49 20.50 -53.41 1.26
C ASP A 49 21.65 -54.28 1.75
N PHE A 50 21.29 -55.39 2.38
CA PHE A 50 22.23 -56.32 3.00
C PHE A 50 22.17 -57.71 2.37
N ASP A 51 23.31 -58.41 2.36
CA ASP A 51 23.33 -59.85 2.11
C ASP A 51 22.65 -60.61 3.27
N ASN A 52 22.49 -61.92 3.13
CA ASN A 52 21.79 -62.72 4.14
C ASN A 52 22.55 -62.88 5.47
N LYS A 53 23.74 -62.27 5.65
CA LYS A 53 24.53 -62.35 6.88
C LYS A 53 24.10 -61.28 7.88
N LYS A 54 24.63 -61.38 9.09
CA LYS A 54 24.43 -60.36 10.13
C LYS A 54 25.19 -59.08 9.78
N HIS A 55 24.53 -57.94 9.96
CA HIS A 55 25.09 -56.59 9.84
C HIS A 55 24.79 -55.74 11.08
N ASP A 56 25.70 -54.83 11.39
CA ASP A 56 25.58 -53.83 12.45
C ASP A 56 26.25 -52.56 11.93
N ILE A 57 25.42 -51.55 11.60
CA ILE A 57 25.88 -50.33 10.93
C ILE A 57 25.38 -49.08 11.64
N GLU A 58 26.05 -47.97 11.41
CA GLU A 58 25.70 -46.66 11.93
C GLU A 58 25.50 -45.67 10.77
N ILE A 59 24.43 -44.88 10.84
CA ILE A 59 24.02 -43.89 9.84
C ILE A 59 24.11 -42.50 10.47
N PRO A 60 24.86 -41.55 9.87
CA PRO A 60 24.98 -40.20 10.38
C PRO A 60 23.71 -39.37 10.23
N VAL A 61 23.45 -38.56 11.25
CA VAL A 61 22.38 -37.56 11.30
C VAL A 61 23.00 -36.20 11.60
N ILE A 62 22.82 -35.23 10.70
CA ILE A 62 23.20 -33.83 10.93
C ILE A 62 22.03 -33.16 11.65
N THR A 63 22.22 -32.74 12.89
CA THR A 63 21.15 -32.15 13.70
C THR A 63 21.67 -31.24 14.80
N ASN A 64 20.94 -30.14 15.06
CA ASN A 64 21.09 -29.30 16.26
C ASN A 64 19.94 -29.52 17.26
N LEU A 65 19.02 -30.45 16.97
CA LEU A 65 17.92 -30.82 17.85
C LEU A 65 18.42 -31.62 19.06
N SER A 66 17.83 -31.38 20.21
CA SER A 66 18.08 -32.16 21.43
C SER A 66 17.54 -33.60 21.31
N LYS A 67 18.03 -34.48 22.18
CA LYS A 67 17.73 -35.93 22.18
C LYS A 67 16.24 -36.28 22.20
N ASP A 68 15.40 -35.40 22.75
CA ASP A 68 13.97 -35.62 22.94
C ASP A 68 13.13 -35.04 21.78
N GLU A 69 13.74 -34.23 20.91
CA GLU A 69 13.07 -33.53 19.79
C GLU A 69 12.99 -34.35 18.50
N TRP A 70 13.65 -35.51 18.47
CA TRP A 70 13.52 -36.46 17.38
C TRP A 70 13.42 -37.89 17.90
N ARG A 71 12.85 -38.82 17.13
CA ARG A 71 12.63 -40.22 17.53
C ARG A 71 12.83 -41.19 16.37
N ILE A 72 13.15 -42.44 16.71
CA ILE A 72 13.38 -43.51 15.75
C ILE A 72 12.40 -44.65 16.01
N THR A 73 11.77 -45.16 14.97
CA THR A 73 10.91 -46.36 15.04
C THR A 73 11.17 -47.26 13.86
N SER A 74 11.27 -48.57 14.10
CA SER A 74 11.33 -49.60 13.06
C SER A 74 9.98 -50.29 12.90
N SER A 75 9.56 -50.55 11.66
CA SER A 75 8.35 -51.33 11.36
C SER A 75 8.50 -52.83 11.66
N ALA A 76 9.74 -53.32 11.81
CA ALA A 76 10.02 -54.73 12.06
C ALA A 76 11.14 -54.91 13.12
N PRO A 77 10.92 -54.47 14.37
CA PRO A 77 11.96 -54.40 15.40
C PRO A 77 12.59 -55.75 15.77
N ASN A 78 11.93 -56.87 15.45
CA ASN A 78 12.42 -58.22 15.73
C ASN A 78 13.65 -58.61 14.90
N TRP A 79 13.83 -58.03 13.71
CA TRP A 79 14.98 -58.32 12.85
C TRP A 79 15.62 -57.06 12.25
N CYS A 80 14.97 -55.91 12.30
CA CYS A 80 15.56 -54.63 11.98
C CYS A 80 15.46 -53.74 13.21
N MET A 81 16.40 -53.90 14.16
CA MET A 81 16.43 -53.08 15.36
C MET A 81 17.13 -51.77 15.05
N ALA A 82 16.47 -50.64 15.30
CA ALA A 82 17.00 -49.30 15.07
C ALA A 82 17.05 -48.51 16.38
N THR A 83 18.20 -47.95 16.72
CA THR A 83 18.40 -47.17 17.95
C THR A 83 19.17 -45.87 17.67
N LYS A 84 19.02 -44.89 18.55
CA LYS A 84 19.85 -43.68 18.53
C LYS A 84 21.18 -43.97 19.22
N VAL A 85 22.28 -43.50 18.63
CA VAL A 85 23.56 -43.33 19.33
C VAL A 85 23.63 -41.88 19.76
N ILE A 86 23.30 -41.64 21.03
CA ILE A 86 22.95 -40.30 21.55
C ILE A 86 24.16 -39.36 21.56
N ASP A 87 25.36 -39.88 21.80
CA ASP A 87 26.57 -39.05 21.92
C ASP A 87 27.19 -38.65 20.57
N GLU A 88 26.72 -39.22 19.46
CA GLU A 88 27.34 -39.07 18.13
C GLU A 88 26.34 -38.63 17.03
N ASN A 89 25.07 -38.37 17.37
CA ASN A 89 23.99 -38.08 16.41
C ASN A 89 23.91 -39.12 15.28
N MET A 90 23.84 -40.41 15.63
CA MET A 90 23.75 -41.51 14.65
C MET A 90 22.50 -42.37 14.86
N VAL A 91 22.06 -43.04 13.80
CA VAL A 91 21.12 -44.16 13.85
C VAL A 91 21.90 -45.45 13.71
N ARG A 92 21.82 -46.33 14.70
CA ARG A 92 22.40 -47.68 14.61
C ARG A 92 21.36 -48.69 14.19
N LEU A 93 21.69 -49.49 13.17
CA LEU A 93 20.85 -50.58 12.67
C LEU A 93 21.51 -51.92 12.96
N TYR A 94 20.81 -52.78 13.69
CA TYR A 94 21.22 -54.15 13.94
C TYR A 94 20.33 -55.12 13.18
N ILE A 95 20.95 -55.86 12.24
CA ILE A 95 20.28 -56.78 11.32
C ILE A 95 20.88 -58.19 11.52
N PRO A 96 20.16 -59.16 12.10
CA PRO A 96 20.64 -60.53 12.21
C PRO A 96 20.71 -61.20 10.83
N ALA A 97 21.34 -62.38 10.73
CA ALA A 97 21.32 -63.15 9.50
C ALA A 97 19.87 -63.54 9.12
N SER A 98 19.60 -63.68 7.82
CA SER A 98 18.32 -64.14 7.30
C SER A 98 18.42 -65.59 6.87
N GLU A 99 17.55 -66.43 7.42
CA GLU A 99 17.38 -67.84 7.00
C GLU A 99 16.13 -68.04 6.14
N GLU A 100 15.42 -66.96 5.80
CA GLU A 100 14.19 -66.98 4.99
C GLU A 100 14.51 -67.05 3.48
N PRO A 101 13.62 -67.61 2.64
CA PRO A 101 13.81 -67.64 1.19
C PRO A 101 13.74 -66.24 0.58
N GLU A 102 12.75 -65.46 0.98
CA GLU A 102 12.41 -64.18 0.35
C GLU A 102 13.23 -63.03 0.94
N VAL A 103 13.32 -61.93 0.17
CA VAL A 103 13.82 -60.65 0.69
C VAL A 103 12.88 -60.18 1.79
N ARG A 104 13.42 -59.84 2.96
CA ARG A 104 12.67 -59.18 4.03
C ARG A 104 12.92 -57.68 4.00
N GLU A 105 11.85 -56.89 4.17
CA GLU A 105 11.90 -55.42 4.15
C GLU A 105 11.41 -54.81 5.46
N ALA A 106 12.07 -53.75 5.91
CA ALA A 106 11.69 -52.95 7.06
C ALA A 106 11.82 -51.45 6.73
N VAL A 107 11.05 -50.63 7.45
CA VAL A 107 11.09 -49.18 7.35
C VAL A 107 11.48 -48.61 8.71
N VAL A 108 12.57 -47.85 8.75
CA VAL A 108 13.02 -47.10 9.91
C VAL A 108 12.67 -45.63 9.70
N LYS A 109 11.77 -45.09 10.54
CA LYS A 109 11.40 -43.67 10.52
C LYS A 109 12.22 -42.89 11.52
N VAL A 110 12.75 -41.76 11.09
CA VAL A 110 13.43 -40.76 11.92
C VAL A 110 12.60 -39.49 11.88
N VAL A 111 11.93 -39.15 12.99
CA VAL A 111 10.87 -38.13 13.02
C VAL A 111 11.22 -37.02 14.00
N SER A 112 11.13 -35.76 13.59
CA SER A 112 11.19 -34.56 14.47
C SER A 112 10.04 -33.59 14.18
N THR A 113 10.03 -32.44 14.86
CA THR A 113 9.15 -31.29 14.54
C THR A 113 9.55 -30.56 13.26
N VAL A 114 10.77 -30.79 12.76
CA VAL A 114 11.34 -30.12 11.58
C VAL A 114 11.09 -30.94 10.31
N LYS A 115 11.37 -32.25 10.35
CA LYS A 115 11.34 -33.14 9.18
C LYS A 115 11.14 -34.61 9.57
N GLU A 116 10.64 -35.41 8.64
CA GLU A 116 10.56 -36.87 8.75
C GLU A 116 11.40 -37.52 7.64
N TYR A 117 12.28 -38.45 8.02
CA TYR A 117 13.04 -39.30 7.11
C TYR A 117 12.58 -40.75 7.22
N THR A 118 12.62 -41.45 6.09
CA THR A 118 12.33 -42.88 5.97
C THR A 118 13.56 -43.58 5.42
N ILE A 119 14.14 -44.48 6.21
CA ILE A 119 15.22 -45.38 5.77
C ILE A 119 14.58 -46.73 5.43
N LYS A 120 14.68 -47.14 4.16
CA LYS A 120 14.25 -48.47 3.70
C LYS A 120 15.37 -49.47 3.91
N VAL A 121 15.13 -50.50 4.70
CA VAL A 121 16.10 -51.56 5.01
C VAL A 121 15.63 -52.86 4.37
N ARG A 122 16.47 -53.49 3.55
CA ARG A 122 16.16 -54.78 2.92
C ARG A 122 17.31 -55.75 3.13
N GLN A 123 16.98 -57.02 3.29
CA GLN A 123 17.99 -58.05 3.44
C GLN A 123 17.63 -59.26 2.59
N LEU A 124 18.62 -59.77 1.85
CA LEU A 124 18.47 -60.97 1.05
C LEU A 124 18.13 -62.19 1.91
N GLY A 125 17.27 -63.05 1.36
CA GLY A 125 17.09 -64.43 1.80
C GLY A 125 18.02 -65.40 1.06
N TYR A 126 17.71 -66.70 1.11
CA TYR A 126 18.41 -67.72 0.30
C TYR A 126 17.84 -67.88 -1.12
N GLY A 127 16.65 -67.34 -1.40
CA GLY A 127 16.03 -67.33 -2.73
C GLY A 127 16.61 -66.25 -3.65
N PRO A 128 16.49 -66.41 -4.99
CA PRO A 128 17.13 -65.54 -5.98
C PRO A 128 16.60 -64.10 -5.91
N ALA A 129 17.48 -63.12 -5.69
CA ALA A 129 17.10 -61.71 -5.60
C ALA A 129 18.23 -60.74 -5.98
N ILE A 130 17.84 -59.54 -6.41
CA ILE A 130 18.72 -58.41 -6.75
C ILE A 130 18.19 -57.18 -6.03
N LEU A 131 19.06 -56.47 -5.30
CA LEU A 131 18.74 -55.22 -4.63
C LEU A 131 19.70 -54.11 -5.07
N VAL A 132 19.19 -52.89 -5.22
CA VAL A 132 19.95 -51.71 -5.65
C VAL A 132 19.93 -50.66 -4.56
N THR A 133 21.11 -50.29 -4.07
CA THR A 133 21.34 -49.20 -3.13
C THR A 133 22.11 -48.07 -3.82
N PRO A 134 21.52 -46.87 -3.99
CA PRO A 134 22.26 -45.69 -4.41
C PRO A 134 23.30 -45.27 -3.36
N LEU A 135 24.55 -45.08 -3.79
CA LEU A 135 25.65 -44.57 -2.97
C LEU A 135 25.91 -43.07 -3.21
N THR A 136 25.28 -42.49 -4.22
CA THR A 136 25.26 -41.05 -4.51
C THR A 136 23.86 -40.67 -4.97
N ALA A 137 23.56 -39.36 -5.05
CA ALA A 137 22.28 -38.86 -5.53
C ALA A 137 21.96 -39.40 -6.93
N THR A 138 20.74 -39.89 -7.13
CA THR A 138 20.25 -40.32 -8.45
C THR A 138 19.53 -39.21 -9.20
N THR A 139 19.39 -38.04 -8.58
CA THR A 139 18.91 -36.80 -9.20
C THR A 139 20.05 -35.79 -9.27
N LEU A 140 20.55 -35.53 -10.48
CA LEU A 140 21.72 -34.67 -10.73
C LEU A 140 21.32 -33.28 -11.25
N SER A 141 22.24 -32.31 -11.12
CA SER A 141 22.15 -31.03 -11.83
C SER A 141 22.48 -31.20 -13.32
N ALA A 142 22.31 -30.12 -14.09
CA ALA A 142 22.67 -30.08 -15.50
C ALA A 142 24.13 -30.44 -15.79
N ASP A 143 25.04 -30.22 -14.83
CA ASP A 143 26.46 -30.55 -14.99
C ASP A 143 26.73 -32.05 -15.12
N GLY A 144 25.80 -32.88 -14.63
CA GLY A 144 25.96 -34.33 -14.62
C GLY A 144 26.93 -34.79 -13.53
N GLY A 145 27.66 -35.87 -13.83
CA GLY A 145 28.62 -36.49 -12.91
C GLY A 145 28.35 -37.97 -12.68
N ASP A 146 28.99 -38.53 -11.66
CA ASP A 146 28.97 -39.98 -11.42
C ASP A 146 27.84 -40.39 -10.47
N VAL A 147 27.03 -41.35 -10.90
CA VAL A 147 26.11 -42.10 -10.02
C VAL A 147 26.74 -43.44 -9.66
N ARG A 148 26.92 -43.68 -8.37
CA ARG A 148 27.43 -44.94 -7.84
C ARG A 148 26.28 -45.77 -7.26
N LEU A 149 26.15 -47.00 -7.72
CA LEU A 149 25.12 -47.94 -7.26
C LEU A 149 25.79 -49.19 -6.67
N LYS A 150 25.36 -49.59 -5.47
CA LYS A 150 25.73 -50.87 -4.87
C LYS A 150 24.64 -51.89 -5.15
N ILE A 151 25.00 -52.95 -5.87
CA ILE A 151 24.12 -54.05 -6.23
C ILE A 151 24.38 -55.23 -5.29
N THR A 152 23.38 -55.58 -4.48
CA THR A 152 23.44 -56.70 -3.54
C THR A 152 22.61 -57.85 -4.10
N SER A 153 23.27 -58.93 -4.54
CA SER A 153 22.61 -60.09 -5.13
C SER A 153 23.28 -61.42 -4.75
N ASN A 154 22.47 -62.48 -4.69
CA ASN A 154 22.91 -63.87 -4.51
C ASN A 154 22.87 -64.70 -5.81
N ILE A 155 22.60 -64.04 -6.94
CA ILE A 155 22.60 -64.59 -8.30
C ILE A 155 23.42 -63.69 -9.22
N ASP A 156 23.77 -64.19 -10.41
CA ASP A 156 24.36 -63.35 -11.45
C ASP A 156 23.30 -62.40 -12.03
N TYR A 157 23.69 -61.29 -12.66
CA TYR A 157 22.76 -60.37 -13.34
C TYR A 157 23.44 -59.69 -14.53
N LYS A 158 22.63 -59.12 -15.41
CA LYS A 158 23.05 -58.26 -16.51
C LYS A 158 22.54 -56.84 -16.27
N VAL A 159 23.41 -55.87 -16.52
CA VAL A 159 23.04 -54.45 -16.51
C VAL A 159 22.54 -54.09 -17.89
N ASN A 160 21.31 -53.60 -17.98
CA ASN A 160 20.65 -53.19 -19.20
C ASN A 160 20.31 -51.70 -19.09
N ILE A 161 21.04 -50.88 -19.84
CA ILE A 161 20.72 -49.47 -20.08
C ILE A 161 19.89 -49.42 -21.37
N PRO A 162 18.77 -48.67 -21.42
CA PRO A 162 17.96 -48.55 -22.64
C PRO A 162 18.81 -48.12 -23.83
N GLU A 163 18.67 -48.79 -24.99
CA GLU A 163 19.48 -48.52 -26.20
C GLU A 163 19.38 -47.07 -26.72
N VAL A 164 18.35 -46.34 -26.29
CA VAL A 164 18.09 -44.93 -26.64
C VAL A 164 18.77 -43.92 -25.69
N CYS A 165 19.55 -44.37 -24.71
CA CYS A 165 20.20 -43.52 -23.72
C CYS A 165 21.70 -43.36 -24.05
N ASP A 166 22.05 -42.28 -24.74
CA ASP A 166 23.43 -41.96 -25.16
C ASP A 166 24.24 -41.18 -24.10
N TRP A 167 23.55 -40.52 -23.17
CA TRP A 167 24.13 -39.64 -22.15
C TRP A 167 24.46 -40.33 -20.82
N LEU A 168 24.17 -41.62 -20.68
CA LEU A 168 24.42 -42.41 -19.48
C LEU A 168 25.29 -43.60 -19.85
N ASN A 169 26.49 -43.66 -19.30
CA ASN A 169 27.48 -44.68 -19.63
C ASN A 169 28.02 -45.36 -18.37
N GLU A 170 28.05 -46.69 -18.34
CA GLU A 170 28.69 -47.42 -17.25
C GLU A 170 30.22 -47.34 -17.39
N THR A 171 30.91 -46.72 -16.42
CA THR A 171 32.36 -46.50 -16.46
C THR A 171 33.16 -47.54 -15.69
N THR A 172 32.53 -48.25 -14.76
CA THR A 172 33.17 -49.34 -13.99
C THR A 172 32.30 -50.59 -14.02
N VAL A 173 32.79 -51.64 -14.68
CA VAL A 173 32.10 -52.93 -14.84
C VAL A 173 32.77 -54.00 -13.97
N PRO A 174 32.19 -54.37 -12.82
CA PRO A 174 32.70 -55.46 -11.98
C PRO A 174 32.38 -56.85 -12.56
N ASP A 175 33.22 -57.87 -12.31
CA ASP A 175 32.94 -59.28 -12.69
C ASP A 175 31.67 -59.76 -12.00
N THR A 176 30.64 -60.21 -12.73
CA THR A 176 29.26 -60.43 -12.22
C THR A 176 29.02 -61.75 -11.49
N ARG A 177 30.03 -62.63 -11.32
CA ARG A 177 29.91 -63.92 -10.58
C ARG A 177 29.32 -63.79 -9.15
N ALA A 178 28.29 -64.57 -8.83
CA ALA A 178 27.49 -64.47 -7.60
C ALA A 178 28.28 -64.72 -6.29
N LEU A 179 27.98 -63.91 -5.25
CA LEU A 179 28.25 -64.02 -3.78
C LEU A 179 28.80 -62.76 -3.06
N SER A 180 28.73 -61.56 -3.65
CA SER A 180 29.07 -60.31 -2.94
C SER A 180 28.38 -59.08 -3.51
N SER A 181 28.19 -58.05 -2.67
CA SER A 181 27.81 -56.70 -3.11
C SER A 181 28.86 -56.13 -4.05
N LYS A 182 28.43 -55.50 -5.14
CA LYS A 182 29.30 -54.90 -6.16
C LYS A 182 28.90 -53.46 -6.41
N GLU A 183 29.89 -52.60 -6.61
CA GLU A 183 29.66 -51.20 -6.93
C GLU A 183 29.80 -51.00 -8.44
N HIS A 184 28.77 -50.43 -9.04
CA HIS A 184 28.76 -49.95 -10.41
C HIS A 184 28.83 -48.43 -10.38
N THR A 185 29.62 -47.86 -11.29
CA THR A 185 29.66 -46.40 -11.49
C THR A 185 29.15 -46.08 -12.88
N PHE A 186 28.17 -45.19 -12.96
CA PHE A 186 27.58 -44.68 -14.19
C PHE A 186 27.94 -43.20 -14.31
N HIS A 187 28.56 -42.81 -15.40
CA HIS A 187 28.79 -41.41 -15.73
C HIS A 187 27.60 -40.86 -16.49
N ILE A 188 27.11 -39.72 -16.01
CA ILE A 188 26.01 -38.97 -16.59
C ILE A 188 26.62 -37.73 -17.23
N ASP A 189 26.48 -37.62 -18.55
CA ASP A 189 26.98 -36.48 -19.30
C ASP A 189 26.27 -35.19 -18.89
N ASN A 190 26.88 -34.05 -19.23
CA ASN A 190 26.22 -32.76 -19.06
C ASN A 190 24.94 -32.67 -19.89
N TYR A 191 23.99 -31.86 -19.42
CA TYR A 191 22.69 -31.68 -20.05
C TYR A 191 22.48 -30.22 -20.40
N ALA A 192 22.57 -29.90 -21.70
CA ALA A 192 22.55 -28.53 -22.20
C ALA A 192 21.15 -27.98 -22.52
N MET A 193 20.08 -28.69 -22.14
CA MET A 193 18.71 -28.28 -22.45
C MET A 193 18.06 -27.56 -21.27
N TYR A 194 17.09 -26.69 -21.56
CA TYR A 194 16.29 -25.98 -20.57
C TYR A 194 14.88 -26.58 -20.46
N GLY A 195 14.29 -26.49 -19.26
CA GLY A 195 12.86 -26.72 -19.03
C GLY A 195 12.36 -28.17 -19.08
N GLU A 196 13.16 -29.15 -19.51
CA GLU A 196 12.79 -30.58 -19.52
C GLU A 196 13.75 -31.38 -18.66
N VAL A 197 13.25 -32.13 -17.66
CA VAL A 197 14.04 -33.15 -16.96
C VAL A 197 14.23 -34.34 -17.89
N ARG A 198 15.47 -34.83 -18.04
CA ARG A 198 15.71 -36.12 -18.69
C ARG A 198 15.87 -37.22 -17.64
N SER A 199 15.38 -38.41 -17.95
CA SER A 199 15.46 -39.57 -17.06
C SER A 199 15.74 -40.85 -17.82
N ALA A 200 16.46 -41.77 -17.19
CA ALA A 200 16.70 -43.12 -17.70
C ALA A 200 16.61 -44.14 -16.57
N SER A 201 16.11 -45.32 -16.89
CA SER A 201 16.01 -46.45 -15.97
C SER A 201 17.12 -47.46 -16.27
N ILE A 202 17.98 -47.73 -15.30
CA ILE A 202 18.99 -48.79 -15.38
C ILE A 202 18.36 -50.07 -14.84
N HIS A 203 18.30 -51.12 -15.65
CA HIS A 203 17.74 -52.41 -15.26
C HIS A 203 18.84 -53.43 -14.94
N PHE A 204 18.60 -54.24 -13.92
CA PHE A 204 19.48 -55.32 -13.47
C PHE A 204 18.69 -56.63 -13.53
N ASP A 205 18.91 -57.43 -14.58
CA ASP A 205 18.07 -58.58 -14.91
C ASP A 205 18.83 -59.91 -14.81
N ASN A 206 18.16 -60.97 -14.37
CA ASN A 206 18.70 -62.32 -14.41
C ASN A 206 18.13 -63.14 -15.59
N GLU A 207 18.99 -63.87 -16.32
CA GLU A 207 18.56 -64.67 -17.48
C GLU A 207 17.95 -66.05 -17.13
N LYS A 208 18.19 -66.54 -15.91
CA LYS A 208 17.82 -67.90 -15.47
C LYS A 208 16.52 -67.93 -14.65
N TYR A 209 16.26 -66.89 -13.87
CA TYR A 209 15.11 -66.74 -13.00
C TYR A 209 14.21 -65.63 -13.55
N GLU A 210 13.26 -66.03 -14.38
CA GLU A 210 12.31 -65.13 -15.02
C GLU A 210 11.53 -64.32 -13.96
N GLY A 211 11.51 -62.98 -14.13
CA GLY A 211 10.86 -62.06 -13.20
C GLY A 211 11.73 -61.55 -12.03
N VAL A 212 12.97 -62.02 -11.89
CA VAL A 212 13.92 -61.47 -10.90
C VAL A 212 14.73 -60.34 -11.54
N ALA A 213 14.31 -59.10 -11.28
CA ALA A 213 14.94 -57.89 -11.77
C ALA A 213 14.93 -56.77 -10.72
N ALA A 214 15.83 -55.81 -10.86
CA ALA A 214 15.81 -54.56 -10.11
C ALA A 214 16.03 -53.36 -11.03
N GLU A 215 15.58 -52.18 -10.62
CA GLU A 215 15.63 -50.96 -11.41
C GLU A 215 16.16 -49.80 -10.58
N CYS A 216 16.93 -48.91 -11.21
CA CYS A 216 17.30 -47.60 -10.66
C CYS A 216 16.99 -46.50 -11.69
N VAL A 217 16.15 -45.54 -11.29
CA VAL A 217 15.83 -44.38 -12.12
C VAL A 217 16.85 -43.27 -11.83
N ILE A 218 17.52 -42.81 -12.87
CA ILE A 218 18.40 -41.64 -12.86
C ILE A 218 17.63 -40.46 -13.47
N GLN A 219 17.67 -39.32 -12.80
CA GLN A 219 17.09 -38.07 -13.27
C GLN A 219 18.17 -36.99 -13.36
N GLN A 220 18.10 -36.14 -14.38
CA GLN A 220 18.98 -34.99 -14.52
C GLN A 220 18.16 -33.74 -14.80
N LYS A 221 18.34 -32.74 -13.94
CA LYS A 221 17.68 -31.45 -14.08
C LYS A 221 18.24 -30.68 -15.29
N PRO A 222 17.39 -29.91 -15.99
CA PRO A 222 17.84 -29.03 -17.06
C PRO A 222 18.77 -27.92 -16.53
N LEU A 223 19.39 -27.18 -17.44
CA LEU A 223 20.09 -25.93 -17.10
C LEU A 223 19.15 -24.96 -16.41
N GLU A 224 19.66 -24.29 -15.38
CA GLU A 224 18.96 -23.17 -14.75
C GLU A 224 19.03 -21.96 -15.68
N PRO A 225 17.91 -21.30 -15.97
CA PRO A 225 17.89 -20.12 -16.81
C PRO A 225 18.61 -18.96 -16.10
N ASN A 226 19.42 -18.23 -16.85
CA ASN A 226 19.93 -16.92 -16.46
C ASN A 226 19.45 -15.86 -17.47
N THR A 227 19.79 -14.60 -17.22
CA THR A 227 19.38 -13.45 -18.04
C THR A 227 20.51 -12.92 -18.93
N ASP A 228 21.65 -13.62 -19.00
CA ASP A 228 22.85 -13.13 -19.71
C ASP A 228 22.60 -12.95 -21.21
N ASP A 229 21.87 -13.90 -21.81
CA ASP A 229 21.50 -13.91 -23.23
C ASP A 229 20.16 -13.19 -23.51
N VAL A 230 19.62 -12.45 -22.52
CA VAL A 230 18.41 -11.64 -22.73
C VAL A 230 18.80 -10.27 -23.22
N GLU A 231 18.59 -10.03 -24.52
CA GLU A 231 18.73 -8.69 -25.09
C GLU A 231 17.50 -7.83 -24.72
N PRO A 232 17.67 -6.66 -24.10
CA PRO A 232 16.56 -5.74 -23.90
C PRO A 232 15.98 -5.31 -25.25
N GLY A 233 14.66 -5.28 -25.30
CA GLY A 233 13.89 -4.69 -26.39
C GLY A 233 13.73 -3.17 -26.19
N GLY A 234 12.93 -2.57 -27.04
CA GLY A 234 12.60 -1.14 -26.94
C GLY A 234 13.68 -0.18 -27.46
N ASP A 235 13.53 1.09 -27.09
CA ASP A 235 14.27 2.22 -27.64
C ASP A 235 15.72 2.27 -27.15
N VAL A 236 16.62 2.75 -28.00
CA VAL A 236 18.06 2.80 -27.71
C VAL A 236 18.37 4.09 -26.97
N MET A 237 18.82 3.98 -25.71
CA MET A 237 19.33 5.12 -24.96
C MET A 237 20.76 5.47 -25.42
N PHE A 238 21.04 6.75 -25.59
CA PHE A 238 22.38 7.26 -25.86
C PHE A 238 22.72 8.45 -24.96
N LYS A 239 24.01 8.63 -24.68
CA LYS A 239 24.50 9.65 -23.75
C LYS A 239 25.06 10.87 -24.47
N PRO A 240 24.96 12.08 -23.89
CA PRO A 240 25.75 13.21 -24.31
C PRO A 240 27.25 12.89 -24.20
N THR A 241 28.02 13.38 -25.17
CA THR A 241 29.49 13.41 -25.13
C THR A 241 30.06 14.51 -24.24
N GLY A 242 29.23 15.49 -23.87
CA GLY A 242 29.57 16.62 -23.02
C GLY A 242 28.38 17.57 -22.85
N GLY A 243 28.60 18.69 -22.16
CA GLY A 243 27.59 19.73 -22.04
C GLY A 243 28.08 20.96 -21.27
N THR A 244 27.28 22.02 -21.25
CA THR A 244 27.53 23.22 -20.45
C THR A 244 26.27 23.74 -19.78
N ALA A 245 26.39 24.22 -18.55
CA ALA A 245 25.31 24.93 -17.85
C ALA A 245 25.68 26.40 -17.65
N SER A 246 24.71 27.31 -17.79
CA SER A 246 24.94 28.75 -17.58
C SER A 246 25.31 29.11 -16.13
N GLN A 247 24.93 28.25 -15.19
CA GLN A 247 25.24 28.33 -13.76
C GLN A 247 25.05 26.94 -13.12
N TYR A 248 25.72 26.71 -12.00
CA TYR A 248 25.58 25.47 -11.22
C TYR A 248 26.04 25.71 -9.79
N GLN A 249 25.59 24.84 -8.89
CA GLN A 249 26.16 24.71 -7.56
C GLN A 249 27.49 23.91 -7.65
N PRO A 250 28.57 24.35 -7.00
CA PRO A 250 29.80 23.57 -6.91
C PRO A 250 29.57 22.13 -6.42
N GLY A 251 30.04 21.14 -7.18
CA GLY A 251 29.83 19.70 -6.96
C GLY A 251 28.55 19.13 -7.58
N GLN A 252 27.75 19.96 -8.26
CA GLN A 252 26.47 19.63 -8.90
C GLN A 252 26.43 20.19 -10.33
N GLU A 253 27.53 19.98 -11.05
CA GLU A 253 27.75 20.40 -12.43
C GLU A 253 26.84 19.65 -13.43
N ILE A 254 26.90 20.03 -14.70
CA ILE A 254 25.96 19.53 -15.71
C ILE A 254 26.13 18.04 -16.02
N GLU A 255 27.33 17.49 -15.86
CA GLU A 255 27.63 16.08 -16.10
C GLU A 255 26.80 15.15 -15.19
N LYS A 256 26.34 15.68 -14.06
CA LYS A 256 25.43 15.00 -13.14
C LYS A 256 24.06 14.68 -13.75
N CYS A 257 23.72 15.32 -14.86
CA CYS A 257 22.48 15.03 -15.57
C CYS A 257 22.50 13.67 -16.30
N TRP A 258 23.65 13.05 -16.61
CA TRP A 258 23.67 11.80 -17.41
C TRP A 258 24.72 10.78 -16.93
N ASP A 259 25.25 10.94 -15.72
CA ASP A 259 26.26 10.04 -15.17
C ASP A 259 25.68 8.70 -14.68
N GLY A 260 24.35 8.58 -14.61
CA GLY A 260 23.63 7.36 -14.24
C GLY A 260 23.57 7.08 -12.73
N LEU A 261 24.11 7.97 -11.89
CA LEU A 261 24.16 7.76 -10.44
C LEU A 261 22.87 8.18 -9.73
N GLY A 262 22.24 9.28 -10.17
CA GLY A 262 21.00 9.82 -9.60
C GLY A 262 21.04 10.11 -8.08
N GLY A 263 19.86 10.19 -7.46
CA GLY A 263 19.68 10.39 -6.03
C GLY A 263 20.24 11.73 -5.52
N ASN A 264 21.27 11.69 -4.66
CA ASN A 264 21.97 12.89 -4.17
C ASN A 264 23.06 13.39 -5.14
N ASN A 265 23.30 12.68 -6.23
CA ASN A 265 24.22 13.05 -7.28
C ASN A 265 23.41 13.58 -8.49
N PHE A 266 23.16 14.88 -8.48
CA PHE A 266 22.26 15.56 -9.43
C PHE A 266 22.82 16.93 -9.81
N TYR A 267 22.38 17.47 -10.95
CA TYR A 267 22.61 18.86 -11.31
C TYR A 267 21.71 19.79 -10.50
N HIS A 268 22.28 20.89 -10.00
CA HIS A 268 21.52 21.95 -9.35
C HIS A 268 22.07 23.33 -9.68
N SER A 269 21.19 24.32 -9.83
CA SER A 269 21.55 25.74 -9.81
C SER A 269 22.13 26.17 -8.44
N PRO A 270 22.77 27.34 -8.28
CA PRO A 270 23.29 27.77 -6.97
C PRO A 270 22.26 27.73 -5.81
N TRP A 271 22.65 27.21 -4.64
CA TRP A 271 21.76 27.07 -3.47
C TRP A 271 21.44 28.39 -2.75
N ALA A 272 22.28 29.41 -2.90
CA ALA A 272 22.08 30.66 -2.17
C ALA A 272 20.77 31.34 -2.63
N ALA A 273 19.94 31.75 -1.68
CA ALA A 273 18.64 32.35 -1.97
C ALA A 273 18.77 33.54 -2.93
N GLY A 274 18.03 33.50 -4.05
CA GLY A 274 18.07 34.53 -5.09
C GLY A 274 19.33 34.54 -5.98
N ALA A 275 20.24 33.57 -5.82
CA ALA A 275 21.45 33.46 -6.64
C ALA A 275 21.17 32.92 -8.04
N THR A 276 20.22 31.99 -8.20
CA THR A 276 19.78 31.48 -9.51
C THR A 276 19.23 32.61 -10.38
N LYS A 277 19.77 32.76 -11.59
CA LYS A 277 19.33 33.76 -12.58
C LYS A 277 18.63 33.08 -13.75
N PHE A 278 17.32 33.30 -13.89
CA PHE A 278 16.57 32.80 -15.04
C PHE A 278 16.76 33.68 -16.29
N PRO A 279 16.78 33.09 -17.50
CA PRO A 279 16.68 31.65 -17.74
C PRO A 279 17.97 30.89 -17.39
N VAL A 280 17.83 29.68 -16.86
CA VAL A 280 18.95 28.74 -16.70
C VAL A 280 19.08 27.96 -18.00
N ILE A 281 20.29 27.90 -18.57
CA ILE A 281 20.53 27.24 -19.85
C ILE A 281 21.33 25.97 -19.60
N LEU A 282 20.81 24.83 -20.07
CA LEU A 282 21.52 23.55 -20.12
C LEU A 282 21.74 23.16 -21.58
N GLU A 283 22.98 22.95 -21.98
CA GLU A 283 23.36 22.49 -23.32
C GLU A 283 24.00 21.10 -23.23
N PHE A 284 23.52 20.18 -24.06
CA PHE A 284 24.01 18.81 -24.20
C PHE A 284 24.62 18.65 -25.59
N ASP A 285 25.84 18.11 -25.65
CA ASP A 285 26.59 17.88 -26.87
C ASP A 285 26.60 16.39 -27.25
N PHE A 286 26.42 16.09 -28.53
CA PHE A 286 26.37 14.74 -29.10
C PHE A 286 27.32 14.63 -30.30
N ASP A 287 27.67 13.40 -30.68
CA ASP A 287 28.61 13.13 -31.79
C ASP A 287 27.97 13.17 -33.19
N GLY A 288 26.64 13.32 -33.27
CA GLY A 288 25.90 13.33 -34.54
C GLY A 288 25.65 11.95 -35.15
N THR A 289 25.85 10.87 -34.40
CA THR A 289 25.58 9.49 -34.87
C THR A 289 24.15 9.02 -34.62
N HIS A 290 23.44 9.66 -33.69
CA HIS A 290 22.11 9.23 -33.23
C HIS A 290 20.96 10.11 -33.77
N THR A 291 19.77 9.53 -33.78
CA THR A 291 18.50 10.24 -33.95
C THR A 291 17.83 10.45 -32.60
N LEU A 292 17.50 11.70 -32.24
CA LEU A 292 16.73 11.97 -31.01
C LEU A 292 15.24 11.93 -31.32
N ASP A 293 14.54 10.93 -30.79
CA ASP A 293 13.09 10.81 -30.88
C ASP A 293 12.39 11.36 -29.64
N TYR A 294 12.98 11.18 -28.46
CA TYR A 294 12.50 11.76 -27.22
C TYR A 294 13.59 11.81 -26.17
N PHE A 295 13.36 12.60 -25.12
CA PHE A 295 14.14 12.50 -23.89
C PHE A 295 13.23 12.34 -22.68
N VAL A 296 13.79 11.80 -21.60
CA VAL A 296 13.13 11.62 -20.32
C VAL A 296 13.86 12.48 -19.30
N TYR A 297 13.14 13.43 -18.70
CA TYR A 297 13.64 14.26 -17.60
C TYR A 297 13.22 13.66 -16.26
N THR A 298 14.20 13.38 -15.42
CA THR A 298 14.02 12.93 -14.03
C THR A 298 14.39 14.08 -13.10
N PRO A 299 13.40 14.74 -12.46
CA PRO A 299 13.69 15.71 -11.41
C PRO A 299 14.08 15.03 -10.10
N ARG A 300 14.63 15.79 -9.16
CA ARG A 300 14.76 15.34 -7.77
C ARG A 300 13.41 14.93 -7.19
N SER A 301 13.40 13.83 -6.43
CA SER A 301 12.21 13.34 -5.72
C SER A 301 11.64 14.35 -4.70
N THR A 302 12.46 15.21 -4.11
CA THR A 302 12.06 16.22 -3.11
C THR A 302 12.76 17.58 -3.30
N GLY A 303 12.23 18.63 -2.66
CA GLY A 303 12.78 19.99 -2.69
C GLY A 303 12.22 20.88 -3.79
N GLY A 304 13.04 21.85 -4.23
CA GLY A 304 12.78 22.78 -5.33
C GLY A 304 13.63 22.50 -6.56
N GLY A 305 13.36 23.19 -7.67
CA GLY A 305 14.13 23.11 -8.91
C GLY A 305 13.45 22.41 -10.09
N HIS A 306 12.25 21.86 -9.89
CA HIS A 306 11.50 21.14 -10.91
C HIS A 306 11.13 22.04 -12.08
N TRP A 307 11.41 21.62 -13.31
CA TRP A 307 11.24 22.47 -14.50
C TRP A 307 9.77 22.88 -14.69
N GLY A 308 9.54 24.17 -14.89
CA GLY A 308 8.26 24.71 -15.35
C GLY A 308 8.31 24.91 -16.86
N THR A 309 8.11 26.15 -17.30
CA THR A 309 8.19 26.55 -18.71
C THR A 309 9.64 26.60 -19.20
N PHE A 310 9.92 26.09 -20.39
CA PHE A 310 11.23 26.17 -21.03
C PHE A 310 11.13 26.18 -22.56
N ASP A 311 12.14 26.71 -23.23
CA ASP A 311 12.28 26.66 -24.68
C ASP A 311 13.37 25.63 -25.06
N LEU A 312 13.10 24.81 -26.06
CA LEU A 312 14.00 23.76 -26.50
C LEU A 312 14.56 24.09 -27.89
N TYR A 313 15.88 24.07 -28.01
CA TYR A 313 16.58 24.27 -29.28
C TYR A 313 17.43 23.05 -29.60
N TYR A 314 17.69 22.81 -30.88
CA TYR A 314 18.57 21.73 -31.32
C TYR A 314 19.49 22.19 -32.46
N ALA A 315 20.57 21.44 -32.68
CA ALA A 315 21.40 21.51 -33.86
C ALA A 315 21.76 20.09 -34.32
N THR A 316 21.99 19.90 -35.62
CA THR A 316 22.36 18.62 -36.24
C THR A 316 23.60 18.77 -37.10
N GLN A 317 24.16 17.65 -37.57
CA GLN A 317 25.28 17.69 -38.53
C GLN A 317 24.91 18.48 -39.81
N ASP A 318 23.68 18.33 -40.29
CA ASP A 318 23.20 18.99 -41.51
C ASP A 318 22.78 20.45 -41.27
N THR A 319 22.47 20.82 -40.01
CA THR A 319 22.10 22.19 -39.62
C THR A 319 22.74 22.55 -38.28
N PRO A 320 23.97 23.11 -38.29
CA PRO A 320 24.75 23.34 -37.07
C PRO A 320 24.32 24.57 -36.26
N GLU A 321 23.42 25.41 -36.81
CA GLU A 321 22.83 26.55 -36.10
C GLU A 321 21.65 26.09 -35.22
N TYR A 322 21.45 26.74 -34.08
CA TYR A 322 20.35 26.41 -33.19
C TYR A 322 18.98 26.75 -33.80
N ILE A 323 18.14 25.74 -33.93
CA ILE A 323 16.74 25.87 -34.34
C ILE A 323 15.86 25.70 -33.10
N LEU A 324 14.92 26.62 -32.89
CA LEU A 324 13.87 26.47 -31.87
C LEU A 324 12.94 25.32 -32.26
N LEU A 325 12.86 24.29 -31.44
CA LEU A 325 11.91 23.21 -31.59
C LEU A 325 10.53 23.61 -31.08
N GLY A 326 10.48 24.30 -29.93
CA GLY A 326 9.23 24.78 -29.33
C GLY A 326 9.38 25.20 -27.87
N SER A 327 8.28 25.66 -27.29
CA SER A 327 8.15 25.99 -25.87
C SER A 327 7.30 24.93 -25.17
N TYR A 328 7.76 24.48 -24.02
CA TYR A 328 7.18 23.37 -23.25
C TYR A 328 6.98 23.78 -21.79
N ASP A 329 6.19 23.00 -21.04
CA ASP A 329 5.96 23.24 -19.62
C ASP A 329 5.81 21.91 -18.87
N PHE A 330 6.79 21.59 -18.04
CA PHE A 330 6.80 20.39 -17.18
C PHE A 330 6.08 20.61 -15.84
N LYS A 331 5.38 21.73 -15.69
CA LYS A 331 4.45 22.01 -14.58
C LYS A 331 5.08 21.93 -13.20
N LYS A 332 6.41 22.08 -13.11
CA LYS A 332 7.16 22.03 -11.85
C LYS A 332 6.92 20.71 -11.10
N SER A 333 6.69 19.64 -11.87
CA SER A 333 6.33 18.33 -11.34
C SER A 333 7.54 17.59 -10.75
N THR A 334 7.31 16.83 -9.68
CA THR A 334 8.26 15.85 -9.14
C THR A 334 8.29 14.55 -9.94
N SER A 335 7.41 14.40 -10.93
CA SER A 335 7.33 13.21 -11.76
C SER A 335 8.34 13.25 -12.91
N GLN A 336 9.00 12.11 -13.13
CA GLN A 336 9.73 11.85 -14.36
C GLN A 336 8.82 12.07 -15.58
N THR A 337 9.32 12.82 -16.57
CA THR A 337 8.53 13.31 -17.70
C THR A 337 9.21 12.98 -19.03
N LYS A 338 8.49 12.29 -19.93
CA LYS A 338 8.91 12.02 -21.31
C LYS A 338 8.49 13.18 -22.21
N LEU A 339 9.41 13.73 -22.99
CA LEU A 339 9.12 14.67 -24.07
C LEU A 339 9.46 14.06 -25.43
N ALA A 340 8.43 13.69 -26.18
CA ALA A 340 8.57 13.24 -27.56
C ALA A 340 8.79 14.41 -28.51
N MET A 341 9.75 14.26 -29.43
CA MET A 341 9.98 15.22 -30.49
C MET A 341 8.83 15.10 -31.50
N GLY A 342 8.23 16.23 -31.92
CA GLY A 342 7.17 16.21 -32.93
C GLY A 342 7.62 15.65 -34.28
N LYS A 343 8.94 15.65 -34.53
CA LYS A 343 9.63 14.95 -35.60
C LYS A 343 11.00 14.45 -35.09
N PRO A 344 11.44 13.24 -35.45
CA PRO A 344 12.76 12.74 -35.07
C PRO A 344 13.89 13.67 -35.52
N LEU A 345 14.85 13.94 -34.64
CA LEU A 345 15.98 14.83 -34.90
C LEU A 345 17.21 14.00 -35.30
N ALA A 346 17.33 13.70 -36.59
CA ALA A 346 18.42 12.87 -37.12
C ALA A 346 19.79 13.56 -36.98
N LYS A 347 20.82 12.77 -36.65
CA LYS A 347 22.22 13.21 -36.52
C LYS A 347 22.36 14.42 -35.58
N ILE A 348 21.70 14.35 -34.43
CA ILE A 348 21.71 15.44 -33.46
C ILE A 348 23.14 15.68 -32.94
N THR A 349 23.56 16.94 -32.91
CA THR A 349 24.87 17.34 -32.37
C THR A 349 24.72 18.16 -31.11
N LYS A 350 23.60 18.89 -30.93
CA LYS A 350 23.34 19.66 -29.70
C LYS A 350 21.86 19.71 -29.36
N LEU A 351 21.56 19.71 -28.06
CA LEU A 351 20.25 20.05 -27.50
C LEU A 351 20.43 21.14 -26.44
N LYS A 352 19.66 22.22 -26.52
CA LYS A 352 19.71 23.34 -25.57
C LYS A 352 18.35 23.56 -24.94
N VAL A 353 18.31 23.46 -23.62
CA VAL A 353 17.13 23.70 -22.79
C VAL A 353 17.28 25.07 -22.12
N VAL A 354 16.40 26.01 -22.47
CA VAL A 354 16.35 27.36 -21.89
C VAL A 354 15.20 27.40 -20.89
N ILE A 355 15.51 27.15 -19.62
CA ILE A 355 14.51 26.99 -18.56
C ILE A 355 14.11 28.36 -18.06
N ASN A 356 12.85 28.72 -18.28
CA ASN A 356 12.30 30.06 -18.01
C ASN A 356 11.69 30.16 -16.60
N THR A 357 11.09 29.08 -16.11
CA THR A 357 10.55 28.99 -14.75
C THR A 357 10.78 27.61 -14.17
N ALA A 358 10.84 27.50 -12.84
CA ALA A 358 10.93 26.25 -12.12
C ALA A 358 10.39 26.38 -10.68
N LYS A 359 10.35 25.28 -9.92
CA LYS A 359 9.87 25.27 -8.52
C LYS A 359 10.86 25.97 -7.60
N ASP A 360 10.35 26.81 -6.71
CA ASP A 360 11.12 27.55 -5.70
C ASP A 360 12.29 28.40 -6.27
N ASP A 361 12.20 28.78 -7.55
CA ASP A 361 13.21 29.54 -8.29
C ASP A 361 14.62 28.91 -8.29
N TYR A 362 14.69 27.58 -8.25
CA TYR A 362 15.91 26.81 -8.54
C TYR A 362 15.74 26.03 -9.85
N VAL A 363 16.80 25.39 -10.34
CA VAL A 363 16.70 24.36 -11.39
C VAL A 363 17.47 23.13 -10.95
N ASN A 364 16.83 21.97 -11.08
CA ASN A 364 17.45 20.68 -10.81
C ASN A 364 17.25 19.71 -11.98
N CYS A 365 18.17 18.76 -12.11
CA CYS A 365 18.02 17.59 -12.97
C CYS A 365 18.75 16.45 -12.29
N GLU A 366 18.00 15.43 -11.85
CA GLU A 366 18.59 14.23 -11.28
C GLU A 366 19.20 13.37 -12.38
N GLU A 367 18.45 13.15 -13.45
CA GLU A 367 18.93 12.45 -14.64
C GLU A 367 18.14 12.95 -15.86
N ILE A 368 18.76 12.94 -17.04
CA ILE A 368 18.12 13.12 -18.34
C ILE A 368 18.64 12.07 -19.32
N GLU A 369 17.71 11.32 -19.89
CA GLU A 369 18.01 10.19 -20.77
C GLU A 369 17.50 10.51 -22.19
N PHE A 370 18.33 10.26 -23.20
CA PHE A 370 18.01 10.55 -24.60
C PHE A 370 17.81 9.24 -25.36
N TYR A 371 16.76 9.16 -26.17
CA TYR A 371 16.36 7.93 -26.82
C TYR A 371 16.17 8.08 -28.32
N GLU A 372 16.63 7.05 -29.03
CA GLU A 372 16.34 6.76 -30.42
C GLU A 372 15.31 5.63 -30.47
N MET A 373 14.16 5.88 -31.12
CA MET A 373 13.10 4.88 -31.22
C MET A 373 13.56 3.71 -32.09
N LYS A 374 13.32 2.50 -31.62
CA LYS A 374 13.69 1.31 -32.39
C LYS A 374 12.79 1.16 -33.61
N SER A 375 13.39 0.96 -34.79
CA SER A 375 12.65 0.68 -36.01
C SER A 375 12.44 -0.84 -36.19
N GLY A 376 11.21 -1.32 -35.96
CA GLY A 376 10.83 -2.71 -36.18
C GLY A 376 11.32 -3.69 -35.08
N LEU A 377 11.09 -4.99 -35.31
CA LEU A 377 11.42 -6.05 -34.36
C LEU A 377 12.89 -6.49 -34.49
N SER A 378 13.56 -6.71 -33.36
CA SER A 378 14.84 -7.43 -33.28
C SER A 378 14.69 -8.90 -33.65
N GLU A 379 15.82 -9.58 -33.91
CA GLU A 379 15.81 -11.02 -34.14
C GLU A 379 15.28 -11.80 -32.93
N GLN A 380 15.65 -11.42 -31.70
CA GLN A 380 15.08 -12.01 -30.48
C GLN A 380 13.56 -11.84 -30.42
N GLU A 381 13.03 -10.63 -30.69
CA GLU A 381 11.58 -10.40 -30.69
C GLU A 381 10.86 -11.20 -31.80
N LYS A 382 11.46 -11.36 -32.99
CA LYS A 382 10.90 -12.22 -34.05
C LYS A 382 10.88 -13.69 -33.63
N GLN A 383 11.93 -14.18 -33.00
CA GLN A 383 11.99 -15.54 -32.46
C GLN A 383 10.92 -15.74 -31.39
N LEU A 384 10.78 -14.80 -30.45
CA LEU A 384 9.75 -14.85 -29.42
C LEU A 384 8.35 -14.90 -30.04
N LEU A 385 8.05 -14.04 -31.02
CA LEU A 385 6.74 -14.04 -31.69
C LEU A 385 6.46 -15.29 -32.54
N SER A 386 7.49 -16.09 -32.86
CA SER A 386 7.31 -17.41 -33.48
C SER A 386 6.84 -18.49 -32.50
N VAL A 387 7.03 -18.27 -31.20
CA VAL A 387 6.67 -19.20 -30.11
C VAL A 387 5.51 -18.68 -29.27
N PHE A 388 5.46 -17.38 -28.98
CA PHE A 388 4.47 -16.72 -28.13
C PHE A 388 3.45 -15.92 -28.96
N THR A 389 2.27 -15.71 -28.38
CA THR A 389 1.17 -14.97 -29.04
C THR A 389 1.47 -13.48 -29.21
N ASP A 390 2.21 -12.90 -28.27
CA ASP A 390 2.66 -11.51 -28.24
C ASP A 390 4.00 -11.37 -27.50
N LEU A 391 4.56 -10.16 -27.42
CA LEU A 391 5.82 -9.88 -26.72
C LEU A 391 5.68 -9.84 -25.18
N THR A 392 4.51 -10.12 -24.61
CA THR A 392 4.42 -10.37 -23.16
C THR A 392 4.93 -11.75 -22.79
N CYS A 393 5.08 -12.66 -23.77
CA CYS A 393 5.51 -14.04 -23.56
C CYS A 393 4.70 -14.77 -22.47
N SER A 394 3.41 -14.44 -22.35
CA SER A 394 2.51 -14.97 -21.31
C SER A 394 1.66 -16.15 -21.78
N GLU A 395 1.66 -16.42 -23.09
CA GLU A 395 0.96 -17.54 -23.72
C GLU A 395 1.75 -18.07 -24.91
N VAL A 396 1.94 -19.39 -24.96
CA VAL A 396 2.61 -20.09 -26.05
C VAL A 396 1.59 -20.41 -27.14
N ARG A 397 1.98 -20.19 -28.40
CA ARG A 397 1.18 -20.53 -29.57
C ARG A 397 0.89 -22.04 -29.60
N PRO A 398 -0.36 -22.47 -29.87
CA PRO A 398 -0.69 -23.89 -30.00
C PRO A 398 0.18 -24.64 -31.02
N GLU A 399 0.61 -23.95 -32.08
CA GLU A 399 1.44 -24.48 -33.17
C GLU A 399 2.96 -24.47 -32.89
N ALA A 400 3.41 -23.91 -31.75
CA ALA A 400 4.83 -23.81 -31.44
C ALA A 400 5.48 -25.20 -31.26
N THR A 401 6.41 -25.54 -32.15
CA THR A 401 7.16 -26.79 -32.10
C THR A 401 8.23 -26.76 -31.02
N MET A 402 8.66 -27.93 -30.54
CA MET A 402 9.79 -27.99 -29.60
C MET A 402 11.10 -27.47 -30.18
N GLN A 403 11.30 -27.61 -31.49
CA GLN A 403 12.47 -27.05 -32.15
C GLN A 403 12.46 -25.51 -32.12
N GLN A 404 11.30 -24.87 -32.31
CA GLN A 404 11.19 -23.41 -32.20
C GLN A 404 11.39 -22.94 -30.76
N ILE A 405 10.84 -23.67 -29.78
CA ILE A 405 11.02 -23.34 -28.37
C ILE A 405 12.50 -23.43 -28.00
N GLN A 406 13.19 -24.53 -28.31
CA GLN A 406 14.60 -24.75 -27.96
C GLN A 406 15.58 -23.86 -28.75
N ALA A 407 15.11 -23.07 -29.71
CA ALA A 407 15.90 -22.07 -30.42
C ALA A 407 15.89 -20.68 -29.74
N LEU A 408 15.08 -20.50 -28.69
CA LEU A 408 15.05 -19.26 -27.89
C LEU A 408 16.24 -19.19 -26.92
N PRO A 409 16.57 -18.00 -26.38
CA PRO A 409 17.44 -17.91 -25.21
C PRO A 409 16.89 -18.72 -24.03
N GLY A 410 17.78 -19.31 -23.22
CA GLY A 410 17.42 -20.25 -22.14
C GLY A 410 16.36 -19.74 -21.18
N TYR A 411 16.40 -18.44 -20.88
CA TYR A 411 15.39 -17.74 -20.09
C TYR A 411 13.96 -17.93 -20.65
N PHE A 412 13.79 -17.69 -21.95
CA PHE A 412 12.50 -17.79 -22.61
C PHE A 412 12.09 -19.24 -22.92
N ILE A 413 13.05 -20.16 -23.08
CA ILE A 413 12.76 -21.60 -23.15
C ILE A 413 12.03 -22.04 -21.87
N ASN A 414 12.58 -21.68 -20.71
CA ASN A 414 11.99 -22.04 -19.43
C ASN A 414 10.54 -21.50 -19.29
N ILE A 415 10.31 -20.23 -19.65
CA ILE A 415 8.97 -19.63 -19.64
C ILE A 415 8.03 -20.39 -20.59
N ALA A 416 8.45 -20.63 -21.83
CA ALA A 416 7.64 -21.32 -22.83
C ALA A 416 7.28 -22.74 -22.37
N MET A 417 8.23 -23.49 -21.83
CA MET A 417 8.01 -24.85 -21.35
C MET A 417 7.04 -24.90 -20.18
N GLN A 418 7.17 -23.99 -19.21
CA GLN A 418 6.26 -23.96 -18.07
C GLN A 418 4.84 -23.59 -18.46
N LEU A 419 4.66 -22.66 -19.39
CA LEU A 419 3.35 -22.29 -19.92
C LEU A 419 2.75 -23.43 -20.76
N LYS A 420 3.54 -24.05 -21.64
CA LYS A 420 3.09 -25.14 -22.52
C LYS A 420 2.71 -26.40 -21.74
N ASN A 421 3.46 -26.74 -20.69
CA ASN A 421 3.22 -27.92 -19.87
C ASN A 421 2.22 -27.67 -18.73
N GLY A 422 1.78 -26.43 -18.53
CA GLY A 422 0.89 -26.07 -17.42
C GLY A 422 1.54 -26.19 -16.03
N THR A 423 2.87 -26.10 -15.96
CA THR A 423 3.66 -26.21 -14.72
C THR A 423 4.06 -24.86 -14.13
N TYR A 424 3.70 -23.75 -14.79
CA TYR A 424 3.83 -22.41 -14.20
C TYR A 424 2.97 -22.31 -12.94
N ASP A 425 3.60 -22.11 -11.78
CA ASP A 425 2.92 -22.07 -10.49
C ASP A 425 1.73 -21.10 -10.51
N THR A 426 0.57 -21.57 -10.04
CA THR A 426 -0.70 -20.83 -10.17
C THR A 426 -0.75 -19.59 -9.28
N TRP A 427 -0.04 -19.61 -8.14
CA TRP A 427 0.08 -18.45 -7.25
C TRP A 427 1.02 -17.39 -7.83
N GLU A 428 2.18 -17.79 -8.35
CA GLU A 428 3.11 -16.90 -9.06
C GLU A 428 2.42 -16.28 -10.29
N LYS A 429 1.77 -17.11 -11.12
CA LYS A 429 1.14 -16.69 -12.38
C LYS A 429 0.10 -15.57 -12.17
N LYS A 430 -0.64 -15.62 -11.06
CA LYS A 430 -1.66 -14.64 -10.70
C LYS A 430 -1.11 -13.21 -10.60
N PHE A 431 0.13 -13.06 -10.14
CA PHE A 431 0.76 -11.75 -9.91
C PHE A 431 1.80 -11.41 -10.98
N ARG A 432 2.41 -12.41 -11.59
CA ARG A 432 3.40 -12.21 -12.65
C ARG A 432 2.80 -11.82 -13.99
N ILE A 433 1.58 -12.27 -14.32
CA ILE A 433 0.92 -11.94 -15.59
C ILE A 433 -0.39 -11.21 -15.29
N GLN A 434 -0.42 -9.90 -15.54
CA GLN A 434 -1.56 -9.05 -15.21
C GLN A 434 -1.87 -8.03 -16.31
N GLU A 435 -3.12 -7.54 -16.31
CA GLU A 435 -3.54 -6.38 -17.08
C GLU A 435 -3.77 -5.20 -16.14
N TYR A 436 -3.08 -4.09 -16.40
CA TYR A 436 -3.12 -2.89 -15.57
C TYR A 436 -4.02 -1.84 -16.19
N LYS A 437 -5.04 -1.40 -15.44
CA LYS A 437 -6.03 -0.41 -15.89
C LYS A 437 -5.42 1.00 -15.89
N PRO A 438 -5.84 1.90 -16.80
CA PRO A 438 -5.47 3.31 -16.73
C PRO A 438 -6.12 3.99 -15.52
N TYR A 439 -5.35 4.84 -14.85
CA TYR A 439 -5.85 5.74 -13.81
C TYR A 439 -5.65 7.20 -14.21
N SER A 440 -6.43 8.11 -13.63
CA SER A 440 -6.23 9.54 -13.83
C SER A 440 -4.94 10.04 -13.16
N ALA A 441 -4.47 11.25 -13.52
CA ALA A 441 -3.36 11.91 -12.83
C ALA A 441 -3.87 12.66 -11.58
N PRO A 442 -3.62 12.18 -10.35
CA PRO A 442 -4.32 12.65 -9.16
C PRO A 442 -4.00 14.11 -8.80
N ASN A 443 -2.74 14.55 -8.99
CA ASN A 443 -2.34 15.94 -8.74
C ASN A 443 -3.12 16.95 -9.62
N ASN A 444 -3.38 16.61 -10.89
CA ASN A 444 -4.16 17.47 -11.78
C ASN A 444 -5.62 17.61 -11.33
N TRP A 445 -6.16 16.57 -10.68
CA TRP A 445 -7.52 16.57 -10.16
C TRP A 445 -7.63 17.24 -8.80
N ALA A 446 -6.62 17.11 -7.94
CA ALA A 446 -6.55 17.76 -6.63
C ALA A 446 -6.85 19.27 -6.72
N ASP A 447 -6.15 19.97 -7.63
CA ASP A 447 -6.32 21.40 -7.88
C ASP A 447 -7.70 21.74 -8.45
N LYS A 448 -8.18 20.93 -9.42
CA LYS A 448 -9.51 21.12 -10.04
C LYS A 448 -10.63 20.91 -9.03
N LEU A 449 -10.44 20.04 -8.06
CA LEU A 449 -11.45 19.62 -7.08
C LEU A 449 -11.34 20.34 -5.73
N TYR A 450 -10.29 21.14 -5.51
CA TYR A 450 -9.98 21.70 -4.19
C TYR A 450 -9.90 20.60 -3.11
N MET A 451 -9.22 19.52 -3.44
CA MET A 451 -8.97 18.35 -2.59
C MET A 451 -7.47 18.16 -2.40
N LYS A 452 -7.05 17.47 -1.33
CA LYS A 452 -5.69 16.93 -1.29
C LYS A 452 -5.55 15.88 -2.40
N SER A 453 -4.36 15.72 -2.95
CA SER A 453 -4.15 14.70 -3.99
C SER A 453 -4.43 13.32 -3.44
N TYR A 454 -5.03 12.48 -4.28
CA TYR A 454 -5.11 11.04 -4.05
C TYR A 454 -3.77 10.38 -4.43
N THR A 455 -3.67 9.07 -4.20
CA THR A 455 -2.50 8.30 -4.62
C THR A 455 -2.49 8.06 -6.14
N ASP A 456 -1.32 7.79 -6.69
CA ASP A 456 -1.12 7.20 -8.03
C ASP A 456 -0.66 5.73 -7.95
N LEU A 457 -0.58 5.15 -6.75
CA LEU A 457 -0.21 3.75 -6.48
C LEU A 457 -1.38 2.77 -6.71
N ASP A 458 -2.24 3.04 -7.69
CA ASP A 458 -3.49 2.30 -7.95
C ASP A 458 -3.26 0.87 -8.49
N ASN A 459 -2.08 0.59 -9.03
CA ASN A 459 -1.73 -0.62 -9.77
C ASN A 459 -0.58 -1.40 -9.09
N PRO A 460 -0.83 -2.05 -7.94
CA PRO A 460 0.15 -2.92 -7.30
C PRO A 460 0.43 -4.15 -8.17
N THR A 461 1.68 -4.59 -8.22
CA THR A 461 2.04 -5.86 -8.88
C THR A 461 1.88 -7.06 -7.93
N GLY A 462 2.06 -6.85 -6.62
CA GLY A 462 2.23 -7.95 -5.66
C GLY A 462 3.63 -8.57 -5.69
N ILE A 463 4.59 -7.96 -6.39
CA ILE A 463 5.99 -8.38 -6.47
C ILE A 463 6.83 -7.33 -5.77
N TYR A 464 7.71 -7.75 -4.87
CA TYR A 464 8.71 -6.88 -4.27
C TYR A 464 10.12 -7.25 -4.71
N VAL A 465 11.02 -6.28 -4.58
CA VAL A 465 12.43 -6.37 -5.00
C VAL A 465 13.34 -5.86 -3.89
N ASN A 466 14.59 -6.28 -3.96
CA ASN A 466 15.70 -5.72 -3.21
C ASN A 466 16.61 -4.87 -4.13
N SER A 467 17.34 -3.94 -3.52
CA SER A 467 18.40 -3.22 -4.23
C SER A 467 19.42 -4.22 -4.79
N GLY A 468 19.78 -4.08 -6.06
CA GLY A 468 20.65 -5.01 -6.77
C GLY A 468 19.94 -6.12 -7.54
N ASP A 469 18.63 -6.32 -7.34
CA ASP A 469 17.87 -7.28 -8.14
C ASP A 469 17.85 -6.87 -9.63
N GLU A 470 17.98 -7.85 -10.51
CA GLU A 470 17.77 -7.67 -11.95
C GLU A 470 16.38 -8.19 -12.33
N LEU A 471 15.61 -7.38 -13.07
CA LEU A 471 14.25 -7.69 -13.47
C LEU A 471 14.10 -7.70 -14.98
N ILE A 472 13.45 -8.74 -15.48
CA ILE A 472 12.85 -8.78 -16.81
C ILE A 472 11.38 -8.38 -16.69
N VAL A 473 10.96 -7.41 -17.49
CA VAL A 473 9.57 -6.95 -17.57
C VAL A 473 9.14 -6.94 -19.03
N MET A 474 8.16 -7.77 -19.36
CA MET A 474 7.64 -7.96 -20.71
C MET A 474 6.32 -7.18 -20.84
N VAL A 475 6.30 -6.15 -21.66
CA VAL A 475 5.18 -5.20 -21.77
C VAL A 475 4.49 -5.39 -23.11
N GLY A 476 3.16 -5.50 -23.08
CA GLY A 476 2.33 -5.60 -24.28
C GLY A 476 2.12 -4.25 -24.96
N GLU A 477 1.09 -4.16 -25.79
CA GLU A 477 0.72 -2.89 -26.43
C GLU A 477 0.34 -1.83 -25.36
N THR A 478 1.00 -0.68 -25.43
CA THR A 478 0.78 0.48 -24.56
C THR A 478 -0.19 1.48 -25.14
N TYR A 479 -0.55 1.31 -26.42
CA TYR A 479 -1.38 2.25 -27.19
C TYR A 479 -0.80 3.67 -27.21
N GLY A 480 0.53 3.79 -27.14
CA GLY A 480 1.25 5.06 -27.08
C GLY A 480 1.23 5.74 -25.71
N ASN A 481 0.70 5.08 -24.66
CA ASN A 481 0.78 5.61 -23.30
C ASN A 481 2.17 5.43 -22.71
N THR A 482 2.55 6.35 -21.83
CA THR A 482 3.80 6.28 -21.07
C THR A 482 3.56 5.44 -19.82
N ILE A 483 4.27 4.33 -19.69
CA ILE A 483 4.17 3.39 -18.57
C ILE A 483 5.52 3.31 -17.87
N SER A 484 5.50 3.08 -16.57
CA SER A 484 6.71 2.88 -15.78
C SER A 484 6.43 1.97 -14.59
N LEU A 485 7.49 1.44 -14.01
CA LEU A 485 7.46 0.70 -12.76
C LEU A 485 8.01 1.58 -11.65
N GLN A 486 7.47 1.47 -10.44
CA GLN A 486 8.02 2.18 -9.28
C GLN A 486 8.16 1.22 -8.09
N ALA A 487 9.34 1.20 -7.46
CA ALA A 487 9.60 0.43 -6.26
C ALA A 487 9.27 1.27 -5.01
N ILE A 488 8.25 0.89 -4.25
CA ILE A 488 7.77 1.62 -3.07
C ILE A 488 8.09 0.84 -1.81
N ARG A 489 8.88 1.46 -0.92
CA ARG A 489 9.20 0.92 0.39
C ARG A 489 8.20 1.38 1.44
N SER A 490 7.68 0.45 2.23
CA SER A 490 6.85 0.76 3.41
C SER A 490 5.64 1.67 3.07
N SER A 491 5.42 2.72 3.86
CA SER A 491 4.35 3.72 3.73
C SER A 491 4.76 4.93 2.90
N ASN A 492 5.89 4.87 2.20
CA ASN A 492 6.31 5.92 1.30
C ASN A 492 5.33 6.05 0.12
N LEU A 493 5.22 7.24 -0.44
CA LEU A 493 4.42 7.53 -1.64
C LEU A 493 5.27 7.64 -2.91
N SER A 494 6.57 7.40 -2.79
CA SER A 494 7.50 7.50 -3.90
C SER A 494 8.71 6.61 -3.64
N GLY A 495 9.29 6.13 -4.72
CA GLY A 495 10.61 5.51 -4.76
C GLY A 495 11.15 5.52 -6.18
N ASP A 496 12.16 4.69 -6.45
CA ASP A 496 12.83 4.65 -7.74
C ASP A 496 11.86 4.26 -8.85
N LYS A 497 11.90 5.01 -9.95
CA LYS A 497 11.01 4.87 -11.10
C LYS A 497 11.80 4.40 -12.32
N TYR A 498 11.24 3.44 -13.03
CA TYR A 498 11.85 2.80 -14.19
C TYR A 498 10.89 2.91 -15.37
N MET A 499 11.30 3.62 -16.42
CA MET A 499 10.51 3.71 -17.65
C MET A 499 10.38 2.33 -18.30
N LEU A 500 9.19 2.04 -18.82
CA LEU A 500 8.89 0.80 -19.52
C LEU A 500 8.54 1.10 -20.98
N ASN A 501 9.10 0.28 -21.88
CA ASN A 501 8.79 0.27 -23.30
C ASN A 501 8.04 -1.02 -23.66
N GLU A 502 7.33 -1.02 -24.79
CA GLU A 502 6.74 -2.24 -25.35
C GLU A 502 7.83 -3.29 -25.61
N GLY A 503 7.52 -4.55 -25.33
CA GLY A 503 8.46 -5.66 -25.42
C GLY A 503 9.28 -5.86 -24.15
N ILE A 504 10.56 -6.19 -24.32
CA ILE A 504 11.43 -6.73 -23.27
C ILE A 504 12.15 -5.57 -22.57
N ASN A 505 11.98 -5.44 -21.26
CA ASN A 505 12.72 -4.46 -20.46
C ASN A 505 13.61 -5.21 -19.48
N LYS A 506 14.89 -4.87 -19.44
CA LYS A 506 15.87 -5.41 -18.49
C LYS A 506 16.29 -4.29 -17.55
N LEU A 507 15.88 -4.39 -16.28
CA LEU A 507 15.98 -3.34 -15.30
C LEU A 507 16.89 -3.74 -14.14
N GLN A 508 17.78 -2.85 -13.74
CA GLN A 508 18.59 -3.00 -12.53
C GLN A 508 17.96 -2.20 -11.38
N MET A 509 17.52 -2.88 -10.33
CA MET A 509 16.86 -2.22 -9.19
C MET A 509 17.87 -1.47 -8.34
N LYS A 510 17.61 -0.17 -8.14
CA LYS A 510 18.38 0.73 -7.28
C LYS A 510 17.95 0.65 -5.81
N GLY A 511 16.67 0.42 -5.56
CA GLY A 511 16.06 0.41 -4.23
C GLY A 511 15.17 -0.80 -3.97
N ASP A 512 14.92 -1.06 -2.68
CA ASP A 512 14.01 -2.08 -2.20
C ASP A 512 12.54 -1.59 -2.21
N GLY A 513 11.58 -2.49 -2.40
CA GLY A 513 10.16 -2.13 -2.31
C GLY A 513 9.20 -3.02 -3.08
N MET A 514 7.90 -2.84 -2.82
CA MET A 514 6.80 -3.38 -3.62
C MET A 514 6.71 -2.62 -4.95
N LEU A 515 6.59 -3.33 -6.06
CA LEU A 515 6.49 -2.72 -7.38
C LEU A 515 5.06 -2.31 -7.69
N PHE A 516 4.90 -1.10 -8.22
CA PHE A 516 3.66 -0.56 -8.75
C PHE A 516 3.84 -0.17 -10.22
N VAL A 517 2.84 -0.48 -11.06
CA VAL A 517 2.80 -0.01 -12.44
C VAL A 517 2.21 1.39 -12.45
N MET A 518 3.02 2.39 -12.75
CA MET A 518 2.59 3.78 -12.84
C MET A 518 2.00 4.00 -14.25
N TYR A 519 0.68 3.95 -14.32
CA TYR A 519 -0.11 4.15 -15.54
C TYR A 519 -1.19 5.21 -15.31
N ASN A 520 -0.77 6.47 -15.39
CA ASN A 520 -1.67 7.61 -15.28
C ASN A 520 -1.85 8.29 -16.65
N THR A 521 -3.10 8.42 -17.11
CA THR A 521 -3.43 9.00 -18.41
C THR A 521 -4.79 9.73 -18.37
N GLU A 522 -5.16 10.38 -19.46
CA GLU A 522 -6.48 10.98 -19.63
C GLU A 522 -7.51 9.89 -19.95
N LEU A 523 -8.44 9.63 -19.02
CA LEU A 523 -9.37 8.50 -19.09
C LEU A 523 -10.34 8.56 -20.26
N THR A 524 -10.58 9.76 -20.82
CA THR A 524 -11.45 9.95 -21.99
C THR A 524 -10.77 9.65 -23.33
N SER A 525 -9.46 9.38 -23.33
CA SER A 525 -8.71 9.01 -24.53
C SER A 525 -9.12 7.63 -25.04
N GLU A 526 -9.27 7.46 -26.35
CA GLU A 526 -9.48 6.14 -26.98
C GLU A 526 -8.30 5.17 -26.74
N ASN A 527 -7.12 5.71 -26.40
CA ASN A 527 -5.92 4.95 -26.07
C ASN A 527 -5.85 4.54 -24.59
N ALA A 528 -6.75 5.01 -23.73
CA ALA A 528 -6.78 4.62 -22.31
C ALA A 528 -7.35 3.20 -22.15
N LYS A 529 -6.54 2.20 -22.52
CA LYS A 529 -6.87 0.78 -22.46
C LYS A 529 -5.95 0.04 -21.48
N PRO A 530 -6.38 -1.09 -20.90
CA PRO A 530 -5.52 -1.90 -20.05
C PRO A 530 -4.24 -2.34 -20.77
N VAL A 531 -3.10 -2.30 -20.07
CA VAL A 531 -1.80 -2.75 -20.59
C VAL A 531 -1.43 -4.06 -19.93
N LYS A 532 -1.18 -5.09 -20.74
CA LYS A 532 -0.75 -6.41 -20.26
C LYS A 532 0.74 -6.39 -19.98
N ILE A 533 1.14 -6.77 -18.78
CA ILE A 533 2.55 -6.85 -18.37
C ILE A 533 2.80 -8.21 -17.73
N HIS A 534 3.93 -8.80 -18.10
CA HIS A 534 4.44 -10.03 -17.52
C HIS A 534 5.81 -9.77 -16.87
N ILE A 535 5.92 -9.98 -15.56
CA ILE A 535 7.17 -9.95 -14.79
C ILE A 535 7.55 -11.41 -14.50
N PRO A 536 8.33 -12.07 -15.37
CA PRO A 536 8.46 -13.52 -15.35
C PRO A 536 9.19 -14.06 -14.11
N LEU A 537 9.21 -15.37 -13.96
CA LEU A 537 9.92 -16.04 -12.86
C LEU A 537 11.38 -15.58 -12.79
N THR A 538 11.96 -15.64 -11.58
CA THR A 538 13.30 -15.11 -11.21
C THR A 538 13.42 -13.57 -11.18
N SER A 539 12.44 -12.81 -11.68
CA SER A 539 12.41 -11.35 -11.57
C SER A 539 11.59 -10.91 -10.34
N GLY A 540 12.28 -10.60 -9.25
CA GLY A 540 11.65 -10.24 -7.97
C GLY A 540 10.86 -11.37 -7.30
N THR A 541 10.33 -11.10 -6.11
CA THR A 541 9.63 -12.08 -5.28
C THR A 541 8.15 -11.74 -5.17
N VAL A 542 7.27 -12.69 -5.48
CA VAL A 542 5.82 -12.51 -5.27
C VAL A 542 5.52 -12.56 -3.77
N SER A 543 4.85 -11.53 -3.28
CA SER A 543 4.17 -11.54 -1.97
C SER A 543 2.64 -11.49 -2.13
N GLY A 544 2.16 -11.06 -3.31
CA GLY A 544 0.75 -10.92 -3.62
C GLY A 544 0.09 -9.70 -2.96
N TYR A 545 -1.16 -9.47 -3.35
CA TYR A 545 -2.07 -8.48 -2.78
C TYR A 545 -3.51 -8.94 -2.98
N PHE A 546 -4.43 -8.49 -2.13
CA PHE A 546 -5.86 -8.78 -2.29
C PHE A 546 -6.54 -7.67 -3.11
N ASP A 547 -7.36 -8.07 -4.08
CA ASP A 547 -8.17 -7.16 -4.89
C ASP A 547 -9.64 -7.55 -4.78
N LEU A 548 -10.48 -6.65 -4.26
CA LEU A 548 -11.90 -6.95 -4.02
C LEU A 548 -12.66 -7.27 -5.32
N GLU A 549 -12.35 -6.59 -6.42
CA GLU A 549 -13.00 -6.79 -7.72
C GLU A 549 -12.68 -8.19 -8.28
N ARG A 550 -11.41 -8.61 -8.16
CA ARG A 550 -10.91 -9.89 -8.67
C ARG A 550 -11.20 -11.06 -7.72
N ASP A 551 -10.81 -10.94 -6.46
CA ASP A 551 -10.67 -12.05 -5.51
C ASP A 551 -11.94 -12.32 -4.70
N LYS A 552 -12.74 -11.26 -4.44
CA LYS A 552 -14.12 -11.25 -3.91
C LYS A 552 -14.39 -11.88 -2.54
N THR A 553 -13.55 -12.81 -2.08
CA THR A 553 -13.87 -13.70 -0.95
C THR A 553 -12.76 -13.73 0.10
N ASP A 554 -13.17 -13.85 1.35
CA ASP A 554 -12.28 -13.98 2.51
C ASP A 554 -11.40 -15.23 2.46
N ALA A 555 -11.88 -16.31 1.83
CA ALA A 555 -11.10 -17.53 1.64
C ALA A 555 -9.85 -17.27 0.77
N VAL A 556 -10.02 -16.53 -0.35
CA VAL A 556 -8.90 -16.16 -1.21
C VAL A 556 -7.96 -15.18 -0.48
N TYR A 557 -8.51 -14.19 0.23
CA TYR A 557 -7.70 -13.29 1.06
C TYR A 557 -6.83 -14.06 2.08
N THR A 558 -7.42 -15.03 2.78
CA THR A 558 -6.73 -15.83 3.80
C THR A 558 -5.53 -16.56 3.18
N GLU A 559 -5.73 -17.19 2.01
CA GLU A 559 -4.64 -17.86 1.29
C GLU A 559 -3.52 -16.87 0.91
N LEU A 560 -3.90 -15.70 0.38
CA LEU A 560 -2.95 -14.68 -0.04
C LEU A 560 -2.13 -14.12 1.13
N LEU A 561 -2.78 -13.78 2.26
CA LEU A 561 -2.10 -13.23 3.44
C LEU A 561 -1.13 -14.26 4.06
N GLN A 562 -1.52 -15.53 4.09
CA GLN A 562 -0.67 -16.60 4.61
C GLN A 562 0.59 -16.80 3.77
N LYS A 563 0.48 -16.71 2.44
CA LYS A 563 1.62 -16.83 1.50
C LYS A 563 2.46 -15.55 1.39
N ALA A 564 1.89 -14.39 1.73
CA ALA A 564 2.61 -13.12 1.69
C ALA A 564 3.85 -13.13 2.60
N THR A 565 4.95 -12.55 2.12
CA THR A 565 6.25 -12.52 2.81
C THR A 565 6.77 -11.11 3.03
N TYR A 566 6.24 -10.11 2.32
CA TYR A 566 6.63 -8.71 2.51
C TYR A 566 6.08 -8.13 3.81
N GLU A 567 6.75 -7.10 4.36
CA GLU A 567 6.38 -6.44 5.63
C GLU A 567 4.96 -5.86 5.58
N TYR A 568 4.54 -5.41 4.40
CA TYR A 568 3.21 -4.85 4.14
C TYR A 568 2.41 -5.78 3.24
N PHE A 569 1.10 -5.82 3.45
CA PHE A 569 0.17 -6.50 2.57
C PHE A 569 -0.93 -5.53 2.13
N LEU A 570 -1.06 -5.36 0.82
CA LEU A 570 -1.99 -4.41 0.24
C LEU A 570 -3.35 -5.06 0.01
N ILE A 571 -4.40 -4.32 0.39
CA ILE A 571 -5.81 -4.66 0.16
C ILE A 571 -6.40 -3.55 -0.70
N LYS A 572 -6.80 -3.90 -1.91
CA LYS A 572 -7.40 -2.99 -2.89
C LYS A 572 -8.93 -3.14 -2.86
N GLY A 573 -9.60 -2.13 -2.34
CA GLY A 573 -11.04 -1.93 -2.47
C GLY A 573 -11.40 -1.28 -3.80
N ASN A 574 -12.65 -0.83 -3.95
CA ASN A 574 -13.12 -0.10 -5.13
C ASN A 574 -12.77 1.39 -5.08
N GLU A 575 -12.67 1.96 -3.88
CA GLU A 575 -12.42 3.39 -3.66
C GLU A 575 -11.20 3.66 -2.78
N MET A 576 -10.76 2.65 -2.01
CA MET A 576 -9.64 2.77 -1.09
C MET A 576 -8.61 1.63 -1.22
N LEU A 577 -7.34 1.96 -1.04
CA LEU A 577 -6.25 1.03 -0.80
C LEU A 577 -5.91 1.03 0.70
N LEU A 578 -5.69 -0.15 1.28
CA LEU A 578 -5.13 -0.30 2.62
C LEU A 578 -3.75 -0.96 2.49
N ASN A 579 -2.69 -0.20 2.72
CA ASN A 579 -1.31 -0.66 2.73
C ASN A 579 -0.84 -0.85 4.19
N PHE A 580 -1.22 -1.98 4.79
CA PHE A 580 -0.99 -2.22 6.21
C PHE A 580 0.11 -3.24 6.47
N HIS A 581 0.80 -3.07 7.60
CA HIS A 581 1.70 -4.07 8.14
C HIS A 581 1.01 -5.43 8.20
N ARG A 582 1.64 -6.44 7.59
CA ARG A 582 1.16 -7.81 7.53
C ARG A 582 0.92 -8.39 8.93
N THR A 583 1.76 -8.02 9.90
CA THR A 583 1.64 -8.46 11.30
C THR A 583 0.33 -8.01 11.94
N LYS A 584 -0.13 -6.77 11.66
CA LYS A 584 -1.41 -6.26 12.17
C LYS A 584 -2.61 -6.90 11.48
N LEU A 585 -2.50 -7.19 10.18
CA LEU A 585 -3.52 -7.96 9.45
C LEU A 585 -3.65 -9.38 10.00
N LEU A 586 -2.54 -10.08 10.24
CA LEU A 586 -2.56 -11.40 10.89
C LEU A 586 -3.15 -11.37 12.31
N GLN A 587 -2.96 -10.27 13.04
CA GLN A 587 -3.49 -10.11 14.39
C GLN A 587 -5.01 -9.90 14.38
N TRP A 588 -5.51 -8.97 13.56
CA TRP A 588 -6.89 -8.48 13.68
C TRP A 588 -7.83 -8.95 12.57
N GLN A 589 -7.29 -9.22 11.39
CA GLN A 589 -8.04 -9.62 10.20
C GLN A 589 -7.40 -10.84 9.54
N PRO A 590 -7.12 -11.96 10.25
CA PRO A 590 -6.35 -13.07 9.69
C PRO A 590 -7.09 -13.84 8.58
N ASN A 591 -8.42 -13.78 8.58
CA ASN A 591 -9.27 -14.62 7.74
C ASN A 591 -10.53 -13.93 7.23
N SER A 592 -10.69 -12.64 7.50
CA SER A 592 -11.86 -11.85 7.11
C SER A 592 -11.35 -10.46 6.73
N ILE A 593 -11.65 -9.98 5.53
CA ILE A 593 -11.28 -8.62 5.10
C ILE A 593 -12.36 -7.97 4.25
N VAL A 594 -13.21 -8.75 3.58
CA VAL A 594 -14.18 -8.24 2.59
C VAL A 594 -15.12 -7.23 3.22
N GLU A 595 -15.70 -7.53 4.39
CA GLU A 595 -16.55 -6.57 5.12
C GLU A 595 -15.77 -5.32 5.51
N TYR A 596 -14.53 -5.50 6.00
CA TYR A 596 -13.68 -4.42 6.47
C TYR A 596 -13.35 -3.43 5.34
N ILE A 597 -12.80 -3.91 4.21
CA ILE A 597 -12.48 -3.05 3.07
C ILE A 597 -13.75 -2.44 2.44
N THR A 598 -14.86 -3.17 2.40
CA THR A 598 -16.15 -2.64 1.90
C THR A 598 -16.65 -1.49 2.77
N MET A 599 -16.42 -1.54 4.08
CA MET A 599 -16.77 -0.43 4.97
C MET A 599 -15.91 0.81 4.70
N PHE A 600 -14.62 0.65 4.45
CA PHE A 600 -13.75 1.77 4.05
C PHE A 600 -14.16 2.35 2.68
N ASP A 601 -14.52 1.52 1.71
CA ASP A 601 -15.12 1.97 0.45
C ASP A 601 -16.41 2.79 0.71
N HIS A 602 -17.25 2.37 1.68
CA HIS A 602 -18.43 3.13 2.07
C HIS A 602 -18.09 4.47 2.72
N PHE A 603 -17.07 4.53 3.59
CA PHE A 603 -16.63 5.80 4.18
C PHE A 603 -16.27 6.81 3.09
N VAL A 604 -15.55 6.38 2.05
CA VAL A 604 -15.18 7.24 0.93
C VAL A 604 -16.41 7.61 0.08
N ASN A 605 -17.22 6.62 -0.32
CA ASN A 605 -18.40 6.84 -1.15
C ASN A 605 -19.45 7.78 -0.51
N TRP A 606 -19.70 7.64 0.78
CA TRP A 606 -20.62 8.53 1.48
C TRP A 606 -20.12 9.97 1.51
N GLN A 607 -18.81 10.20 1.49
CA GLN A 607 -18.30 11.57 1.35
C GLN A 607 -18.50 12.11 -0.08
N TYR A 608 -18.41 11.27 -1.11
CA TYR A 608 -18.72 11.68 -2.49
C TYR A 608 -20.16 12.16 -2.65
N GLU A 609 -21.11 11.56 -1.93
CA GLU A 609 -22.52 12.01 -1.92
C GLU A 609 -22.69 13.47 -1.49
N LEU A 610 -21.73 14.04 -0.74
CA LEU A 610 -21.73 15.45 -0.34
C LEU A 610 -20.93 16.33 -1.28
N LEU A 611 -19.94 15.77 -1.98
CA LEU A 611 -19.01 16.53 -2.82
C LEU A 611 -19.58 16.88 -4.18
N GLY A 612 -20.59 16.17 -4.69
CA GLY A 612 -21.15 16.44 -6.02
C GLY A 612 -20.16 16.13 -7.16
N LEU A 613 -19.66 14.90 -7.19
CA LEU A 613 -18.67 14.39 -8.15
C LEU A 613 -19.27 13.46 -9.22
N GLU A 614 -20.59 13.36 -9.31
CA GLU A 614 -21.30 12.40 -10.17
C GLU A 614 -20.98 12.52 -11.67
N ASP A 615 -20.67 13.73 -12.16
CA ASP A 615 -20.28 13.98 -13.55
C ASP A 615 -18.77 13.80 -13.80
N ILE A 616 -18.01 13.42 -12.77
CA ILE A 616 -16.53 13.38 -12.78
C ILE A 616 -16.03 11.97 -12.46
N ARG A 617 -16.54 11.33 -11.41
CA ARG A 617 -16.09 10.02 -10.95
C ARG A 617 -17.09 8.93 -11.39
N PRO A 618 -16.63 7.78 -11.92
CA PRO A 618 -15.23 7.41 -12.18
C PRO A 618 -14.71 7.81 -13.57
N ALA A 619 -15.55 8.43 -14.43
CA ALA A 619 -15.25 8.57 -15.86
C ALA A 619 -14.03 9.45 -16.19
N LEU A 620 -13.74 10.46 -15.36
CA LEU A 620 -12.65 11.42 -15.55
C LEU A 620 -11.60 11.33 -14.43
N PHE A 621 -12.02 10.95 -13.23
CA PHE A 621 -11.18 10.78 -12.04
C PHE A 621 -11.52 9.45 -11.37
N ASN A 622 -10.54 8.55 -11.23
CA ASN A 622 -10.76 7.19 -10.71
C ASN A 622 -9.67 6.70 -9.72
N ASN A 623 -8.78 7.58 -9.24
CA ASN A 623 -7.76 7.20 -8.27
C ASN A 623 -8.39 6.80 -6.92
N HIS A 624 -7.69 5.96 -6.16
CA HIS A 624 -8.11 5.55 -4.82
C HIS A 624 -7.64 6.52 -3.73
N VAL A 625 -8.37 6.56 -2.61
CA VAL A 625 -7.79 7.00 -1.34
C VAL A 625 -6.78 5.94 -0.90
N ASN A 626 -5.63 6.33 -0.37
CA ASN A 626 -4.67 5.38 0.20
C ASN A 626 -4.59 5.54 1.72
N GLY A 627 -4.75 4.44 2.46
CA GLY A 627 -4.54 4.36 3.90
C GLY A 627 -3.34 3.48 4.21
N SER A 628 -2.29 4.06 4.78
CA SER A 628 -1.06 3.33 5.13
C SER A 628 -0.89 3.23 6.64
N SER A 629 -0.37 2.10 7.13
CA SER A 629 0.12 2.05 8.51
C SER A 629 1.61 2.33 8.58
N ILE A 630 2.03 2.98 9.67
CA ILE A 630 3.36 3.60 9.78
C ILE A 630 3.98 3.17 11.09
N ASN A 631 5.29 2.87 11.06
CA ASN A 631 6.08 2.55 12.25
C ASN A 631 6.40 3.83 13.06
N ASP A 632 5.37 4.49 13.57
CA ASP A 632 5.48 5.63 14.48
C ASP A 632 4.39 5.64 15.56
N ASP A 633 4.49 6.60 16.48
CA ASP A 633 3.55 6.82 17.58
C ASP A 633 2.42 7.81 17.21
N SER A 634 2.26 8.15 15.93
CA SER A 634 1.14 8.99 15.51
C SER A 634 -0.18 8.27 15.75
N TYR A 635 -1.26 9.02 15.98
CA TYR A 635 -2.58 8.41 16.02
C TYR A 635 -3.10 8.23 14.59
N MET A 636 -3.54 9.32 13.98
CA MET A 636 -4.02 9.37 12.60
C MET A 636 -3.67 10.72 11.99
N TRP A 637 -3.49 10.78 10.67
CA TRP A 637 -3.26 12.02 9.95
C TRP A 637 -3.62 11.91 8.47
N ALA A 638 -3.79 13.04 7.79
CA ALA A 638 -4.06 13.12 6.35
C ALA A 638 -3.09 14.06 5.61
N GLY A 639 -2.48 13.56 4.53
CA GLY A 639 -1.57 14.28 3.65
C GLY A 639 -1.99 14.21 2.19
N ASN A 640 -1.19 14.80 1.30
CA ASN A 640 -1.33 14.50 -0.12
C ASN A 640 -0.90 13.05 -0.35
N GLY A 641 -1.68 12.32 -1.15
CA GLY A 641 -1.44 10.94 -1.55
C GLY A 641 -1.96 9.90 -0.57
N GLN A 642 -1.99 10.16 0.74
CA GLN A 642 -2.47 9.19 1.74
C GLN A 642 -3.01 9.78 3.03
N ILE A 643 -3.77 8.95 3.74
CA ILE A 643 -3.97 9.02 5.18
C ILE A 643 -3.05 8.01 5.88
N GLY A 644 -2.52 8.38 7.04
CA GLY A 644 -1.60 7.58 7.82
C GLY A 644 -2.20 7.17 9.15
N PHE A 645 -1.90 5.94 9.56
CA PHE A 645 -2.23 5.40 10.88
C PHE A 645 -0.96 4.93 11.55
N GLY A 646 -0.63 5.46 12.73
CA GLY A 646 0.47 4.87 13.50
C GLY A 646 0.16 3.42 13.83
N ILE A 647 1.17 2.57 13.88
CA ILE A 647 0.98 1.12 13.95
C ILE A 647 0.14 0.68 15.16
N ASN A 648 0.23 1.42 16.27
CA ASN A 648 -0.56 1.16 17.48
C ASN A 648 -2.00 1.67 17.39
N ALA A 649 -2.26 2.72 16.59
CA ALA A 649 -3.60 3.25 16.39
C ALA A 649 -4.52 2.23 15.70
N LEU A 650 -3.96 1.35 14.87
CA LEU A 650 -4.69 0.26 14.22
C LEU A 650 -5.46 -0.62 15.22
N ASP A 651 -4.91 -0.86 16.41
CA ASP A 651 -5.54 -1.73 17.42
C ASP A 651 -6.90 -1.19 17.92
N GLU A 652 -7.15 0.11 17.75
CA GLU A 652 -8.38 0.78 18.17
C GLU A 652 -9.55 0.59 17.20
N PHE A 653 -9.28 0.39 15.90
CA PHE A 653 -10.32 0.40 14.85
C PHE A 653 -10.20 -0.74 13.82
N MET A 654 -9.15 -1.55 13.87
CA MET A 654 -9.06 -2.76 13.05
C MET A 654 -10.14 -3.79 13.38
N PRO A 655 -10.59 -4.02 14.62
CA PRO A 655 -11.74 -4.90 14.86
C PRO A 655 -12.99 -4.38 14.12
N THR A 656 -13.50 -5.16 13.17
CA THR A 656 -14.57 -4.73 12.24
C THR A 656 -15.82 -4.27 12.96
N GLU A 657 -16.21 -4.95 14.05
CA GLU A 657 -17.39 -4.61 14.84
C GLU A 657 -17.30 -3.20 15.44
N LYS A 658 -16.10 -2.76 15.83
CA LYS A 658 -15.85 -1.43 16.39
C LYS A 658 -15.94 -0.32 15.34
N LEU A 659 -15.94 -0.62 14.04
CA LEU A 659 -16.27 0.42 13.06
C LEU A 659 -17.75 0.82 13.16
N TYR A 660 -18.62 -0.10 13.58
CA TYR A 660 -20.06 0.13 13.73
C TYR A 660 -20.49 0.58 15.13
N THR A 661 -19.67 0.29 16.14
CA THR A 661 -19.94 0.55 17.57
C THR A 661 -18.79 1.35 18.17
N GLU A 662 -18.96 1.94 19.36
CA GLU A 662 -17.87 2.71 20.01
C GLU A 662 -17.32 3.88 19.17
N ARG A 663 -18.01 4.27 18.08
CA ARG A 663 -17.66 5.39 17.19
C ARG A 663 -16.28 5.29 16.55
N ARG A 664 -15.68 4.09 16.39
CA ARG A 664 -14.29 3.98 15.86
C ARG A 664 -14.18 4.25 14.36
N CYS A 665 -15.28 4.30 13.63
CA CYS A 665 -15.31 4.87 12.27
C CYS A 665 -15.00 6.38 12.21
N TRP A 666 -15.16 7.12 13.32
CA TRP A 666 -14.97 8.57 13.34
C TRP A 666 -13.57 8.99 12.91
N GLY A 667 -12.53 8.36 13.46
CA GLY A 667 -11.14 8.67 13.17
C GLY A 667 -10.81 8.51 11.68
N PRO A 668 -10.98 7.32 11.09
CA PRO A 668 -10.77 7.13 9.66
C PRO A 668 -11.62 8.07 8.79
N ALA A 669 -12.90 8.28 9.13
CA ALA A 669 -13.77 9.20 8.38
C ALA A 669 -13.30 10.66 8.45
N HIS A 670 -12.76 11.08 9.59
CA HIS A 670 -12.19 12.41 9.82
C HIS A 670 -10.96 12.67 8.95
N GLU A 671 -10.05 11.70 8.87
CA GLU A 671 -8.85 11.80 8.02
C GLU A 671 -9.21 11.81 6.52
N ILE A 672 -10.14 10.95 6.09
CA ILE A 672 -10.66 11.01 4.71
C ILE A 672 -11.31 12.38 4.46
N GLY A 673 -12.01 12.94 5.45
CA GLY A 673 -12.63 14.26 5.37
C GLY A 673 -11.60 15.40 5.16
N HIS A 674 -10.39 15.28 5.70
CA HIS A 674 -9.30 16.22 5.43
C HIS A 674 -8.86 16.22 3.96
N LEU A 675 -9.01 15.10 3.24
CA LEU A 675 -8.77 15.06 1.79
C LEU A 675 -9.82 15.88 1.02
N HIS A 676 -11.03 16.02 1.57
CA HIS A 676 -12.23 16.50 0.87
C HIS A 676 -12.67 17.92 1.22
N GLN A 677 -12.26 18.45 2.36
CA GLN A 677 -12.79 19.71 2.91
C GLN A 677 -12.34 20.97 2.16
N GLY A 678 -11.36 20.89 1.25
CA GLY A 678 -10.61 22.05 0.77
C GLY A 678 -11.44 23.16 0.14
N ALA A 679 -12.65 22.87 -0.40
CA ALA A 679 -13.57 23.89 -0.89
C ALA A 679 -14.29 24.67 0.24
N ILE A 680 -14.56 24.03 1.38
CA ILE A 680 -15.33 24.59 2.50
C ILE A 680 -14.48 24.95 3.72
N ALA A 681 -13.18 24.69 3.69
CA ALA A 681 -12.26 24.93 4.79
C ALA A 681 -11.40 26.18 4.57
N TRP A 682 -11.02 26.83 5.66
CA TRP A 682 -10.06 27.93 5.72
C TRP A 682 -9.46 28.02 7.14
N THR A 683 -8.44 28.87 7.35
CA THR A 683 -7.83 29.02 8.68
C THR A 683 -8.88 29.34 9.74
N GLY A 684 -8.89 28.59 10.84
CA GLY A 684 -9.88 28.69 11.92
C GLY A 684 -10.98 27.62 11.85
N CYS A 685 -11.04 26.81 10.79
CA CYS A 685 -12.01 25.71 10.67
C CYS A 685 -11.48 24.41 10.04
N PHE A 686 -10.16 24.20 9.98
CA PHE A 686 -9.59 22.99 9.38
C PHE A 686 -9.94 21.71 10.15
N GLU A 687 -10.11 21.77 11.47
CA GLU A 687 -10.39 20.59 12.31
C GLU A 687 -11.88 20.36 12.57
N SER A 688 -12.75 21.20 12.01
CA SER A 688 -14.21 21.09 12.16
C SER A 688 -14.98 20.98 10.86
N SER A 689 -14.48 21.55 9.76
CA SER A 689 -15.18 21.49 8.47
C SER A 689 -15.18 20.08 7.87
N ASN A 690 -14.11 19.29 8.07
CA ASN A 690 -14.07 17.87 7.71
C ASN A 690 -15.05 17.02 8.53
N ASN A 691 -15.43 17.44 9.73
CA ASN A 691 -16.41 16.72 10.56
C ASN A 691 -17.84 16.77 10.03
N LEU A 692 -18.12 17.55 8.97
CA LEU A 692 -19.30 17.33 8.13
C LEU A 692 -19.35 15.89 7.63
N PHE A 693 -18.22 15.42 7.09
CA PHE A 693 -18.07 14.09 6.53
C PHE A 693 -18.11 13.01 7.62
N SER A 694 -17.40 13.21 8.73
CA SER A 694 -17.39 12.27 9.86
C SER A 694 -18.79 12.05 10.46
N ASN A 695 -19.56 13.13 10.65
CA ASN A 695 -20.95 13.02 11.09
C ASN A 695 -21.85 12.35 10.03
N TYR A 696 -21.59 12.59 8.74
CA TYR A 696 -22.32 11.93 7.67
C TYR A 696 -22.08 10.43 7.66
N VAL A 697 -20.83 9.98 7.87
CA VAL A 697 -20.49 8.55 8.03
C VAL A 697 -21.21 7.94 9.23
N LEU A 698 -21.18 8.60 10.41
CA LEU A 698 -21.95 8.14 11.58
C LEU A 698 -23.44 8.01 11.29
N TYR A 699 -24.02 9.01 10.59
CA TYR A 699 -25.42 8.99 10.18
C TYR A 699 -25.73 7.81 9.25
N LYS A 700 -24.87 7.51 8.28
CA LYS A 700 -25.08 6.42 7.31
C LYS A 700 -24.91 5.03 7.93
N ILE A 701 -24.02 4.89 8.92
CA ILE A 701 -23.94 3.68 9.76
C ILE A 701 -25.21 3.51 10.59
N GLY A 702 -25.77 4.61 11.12
CA GLY A 702 -27.08 4.63 11.76
C GLY A 702 -27.16 3.97 13.13
N ARG A 703 -26.02 3.81 13.83
CA ARG A 703 -25.92 3.17 15.15
C ARG A 703 -25.84 4.15 16.30
N GLU A 704 -25.11 5.25 16.14
CA GLU A 704 -24.81 6.21 17.20
C GLU A 704 -25.17 7.64 16.76
N CYS A 705 -25.39 8.52 17.74
CA CYS A 705 -25.73 9.90 17.50
C CYS A 705 -24.54 10.74 16.97
N SER A 706 -24.86 11.90 16.40
CA SER A 706 -23.86 12.82 15.85
C SER A 706 -22.93 13.39 16.92
N ASN A 707 -21.72 13.80 16.53
CA ASN A 707 -20.75 14.45 17.39
C ASN A 707 -20.95 15.97 17.52
N GLY A 708 -20.29 16.57 18.49
CA GLY A 708 -20.18 18.01 18.67
C GLY A 708 -20.87 18.53 19.93
N ALA A 709 -20.45 19.71 20.35
CA ALA A 709 -20.90 20.37 21.57
C ALA A 709 -22.41 20.73 21.53
N PRO A 710 -23.07 20.86 22.69
CA PRO A 710 -24.46 21.28 22.77
C PRO A 710 -24.64 22.77 22.43
N LEU A 711 -25.84 23.15 22.00
CA LEU A 711 -26.17 24.53 21.60
C LEU A 711 -26.07 25.56 22.74
N SER A 712 -26.02 25.12 24.01
CA SER A 712 -25.71 25.99 25.14
C SER A 712 -24.31 26.63 25.03
N VAL A 713 -23.35 25.95 24.38
CA VAL A 713 -22.03 26.53 24.09
C VAL A 713 -22.17 27.66 23.05
N LEU A 714 -22.96 27.47 21.99
CA LEU A 714 -23.24 28.52 21.01
C LEU A 714 -23.93 29.73 21.66
N ALA A 715 -24.87 29.49 22.58
CA ALA A 715 -25.53 30.57 23.33
C ALA A 715 -24.51 31.41 24.12
N ASP A 716 -23.54 30.77 24.77
CA ASP A 716 -22.43 31.43 25.46
C ASP A 716 -21.55 32.24 24.48
N ARG A 717 -21.17 31.67 23.33
CA ARG A 717 -20.36 32.38 22.33
C ARG A 717 -21.07 33.62 21.81
N LYS A 718 -22.40 33.54 21.61
CA LYS A 718 -23.21 34.68 21.19
C LYS A 718 -23.33 35.76 22.26
N LEU A 719 -23.51 35.37 23.53
CA LEU A 719 -23.56 36.33 24.65
C LEU A 719 -22.29 37.18 24.72
N ASN A 720 -21.15 36.51 24.57
CA ASN A 720 -19.83 37.11 24.62
C ASN A 720 -19.39 37.76 23.30
N ASN A 721 -20.26 37.78 22.28
CA ASN A 721 -20.00 38.36 20.96
C ASN A 721 -18.68 37.88 20.32
N ARG A 722 -18.39 36.58 20.44
CA ARG A 722 -17.15 35.98 19.91
C ARG A 722 -17.24 35.81 18.38
N PRO A 723 -16.19 36.18 17.62
CA PRO A 723 -16.14 35.91 16.18
C PRO A 723 -15.84 34.43 15.91
N PHE A 724 -16.36 33.88 14.81
CA PHE A 724 -16.22 32.45 14.45
C PHE A 724 -14.78 31.93 14.56
N CYS A 725 -13.81 32.68 14.05
CA CYS A 725 -12.41 32.27 14.05
C CYS A 725 -11.75 32.24 15.44
N ASN A 726 -12.41 32.75 16.48
CA ASN A 726 -11.85 32.85 17.83
C ASN A 726 -12.94 32.67 18.92
N PHE A 727 -13.74 31.61 18.81
CA PHE A 727 -14.78 31.29 19.79
C PHE A 727 -14.25 31.08 21.22
N LEU A 728 -13.05 30.53 21.37
CA LEU A 728 -12.41 30.33 22.68
C LEU A 728 -11.81 31.62 23.27
N GLY A 729 -11.63 32.66 22.46
CA GLY A 729 -10.81 33.81 22.84
C GLY A 729 -9.30 33.50 22.88
N ASP A 730 -8.88 32.36 22.35
CA ASP A 730 -7.49 31.96 22.14
C ASP A 730 -7.28 31.76 20.62
N PRO A 731 -6.58 32.66 19.91
CA PRO A 731 -6.39 32.59 18.47
C PRO A 731 -5.51 31.42 18.01
N LYS A 732 -4.99 30.61 18.95
CA LYS A 732 -4.19 29.41 18.67
C LYS A 732 -4.97 28.10 18.77
N LYS A 733 -6.25 28.15 19.13
CA LYS A 733 -7.06 26.97 19.37
C LYS A 733 -8.42 27.10 18.71
N GLU A 734 -8.77 26.07 17.94
CA GLU A 734 -10.10 25.93 17.38
C GLU A 734 -11.06 25.31 18.41
N ASP A 735 -12.30 25.81 18.48
CA ASP A 735 -13.40 25.18 19.23
C ASP A 735 -14.08 24.10 18.37
N THR A 736 -13.35 23.04 18.04
CA THR A 736 -13.75 22.05 17.02
C THR A 736 -15.12 21.44 17.26
N GLU A 737 -15.41 21.09 18.52
CA GLU A 737 -16.65 20.45 18.94
C GLU A 737 -17.88 21.32 18.68
N ILE A 738 -17.82 22.63 18.88
CA ILE A 738 -18.96 23.51 18.55
C ILE A 738 -18.91 23.94 17.09
N HIS A 739 -17.73 24.20 16.51
CA HIS A 739 -17.59 24.63 15.12
C HIS A 739 -18.17 23.60 14.15
N MET A 740 -17.99 22.30 14.37
CA MET A 740 -18.51 21.27 13.45
C MET A 740 -20.03 21.32 13.31
N ARG A 741 -20.74 21.81 14.35
CA ARG A 741 -22.21 21.88 14.36
C ARG A 741 -22.73 22.85 13.30
N ILE A 742 -21.99 23.88 12.86
CA ILE A 742 -22.48 24.77 11.81
C ILE A 742 -22.71 24.02 10.49
N TYR A 743 -21.76 23.17 10.10
CA TYR A 743 -21.85 22.35 8.90
C TYR A 743 -22.93 21.28 9.09
N TRP A 744 -22.97 20.65 10.26
CA TRP A 744 -23.99 19.64 10.52
C TRP A 744 -25.41 20.21 10.55
N GLN A 745 -25.64 21.40 11.12
CA GLN A 745 -26.96 22.05 11.12
C GLN A 745 -27.44 22.41 9.71
N LEU A 746 -26.54 22.86 8.83
CA LEU A 746 -26.85 23.05 7.41
C LEU A 746 -27.27 21.71 6.78
N TRP A 747 -26.56 20.62 7.06
CA TRP A 747 -26.92 19.30 6.56
C TRP A 747 -28.29 18.85 7.11
N LEU A 748 -28.51 18.94 8.42
CA LEU A 748 -29.77 18.56 9.06
C LEU A 748 -30.96 19.31 8.46
N TYR A 749 -30.83 20.63 8.31
CA TYR A 749 -31.92 21.45 7.81
C TYR A 749 -32.19 21.21 6.32
N PHE A 750 -31.17 21.21 5.48
CA PHE A 750 -31.39 21.10 4.04
C PHE A 750 -31.63 19.66 3.58
N HIS A 751 -30.84 18.71 4.09
CA HIS A 751 -30.88 17.32 3.68
C HIS A 751 -31.88 16.53 4.51
N ARG A 752 -31.69 16.45 5.83
CA ARG A 752 -32.49 15.56 6.70
C ARG A 752 -33.95 15.99 6.83
N CYS A 753 -34.22 17.30 6.85
CA CYS A 753 -35.59 17.84 6.79
C CYS A 753 -36.16 17.88 5.35
N GLY A 754 -35.36 17.58 4.32
CA GLY A 754 -35.81 17.51 2.92
C GLY A 754 -36.10 18.86 2.26
N ILE A 755 -35.47 19.95 2.72
CA ILE A 755 -35.70 21.31 2.21
C ILE A 755 -34.94 21.55 0.89
N LYS A 756 -33.71 21.03 0.78
CA LYS A 756 -32.90 21.01 -0.45
C LYS A 756 -31.87 19.88 -0.35
N SER A 757 -32.23 18.69 -0.83
CA SER A 757 -31.46 17.44 -0.67
C SER A 757 -30.11 17.42 -1.41
N ASP A 758 -29.90 18.33 -2.36
CA ASP A 758 -28.67 18.52 -3.13
C ASP A 758 -27.87 19.74 -2.65
N PHE A 759 -28.19 20.31 -1.47
CA PHE A 759 -27.56 21.55 -0.99
C PHE A 759 -26.03 21.48 -0.93
N TYR A 760 -25.47 20.40 -0.38
CA TYR A 760 -24.01 20.26 -0.27
C TYR A 760 -23.35 19.99 -1.62
N PRO A 761 -23.83 19.02 -2.43
CA PRO A 761 -23.33 18.81 -3.78
C PRO A 761 -23.24 20.10 -4.61
N GLU A 762 -24.33 20.88 -4.65
CA GLU A 762 -24.38 22.12 -5.41
C GLU A 762 -23.51 23.25 -4.80
N LEU A 763 -23.40 23.31 -3.47
CA LEU A 763 -22.49 24.26 -2.81
C LEU A 763 -21.03 23.95 -3.12
N PHE A 764 -20.63 22.68 -3.03
CA PHE A 764 -19.29 22.23 -3.39
C PHE A 764 -18.97 22.51 -4.87
N LYS A 765 -19.88 22.20 -5.80
CA LYS A 765 -19.74 22.56 -7.23
C LYS A 765 -19.55 24.07 -7.42
N LYS A 766 -20.39 24.89 -6.79
CA LYS A 766 -20.31 26.36 -6.90
C LYS A 766 -19.00 26.92 -6.34
N LEU A 767 -18.52 26.39 -5.22
CA LEU A 767 -17.24 26.78 -4.62
C LEU A 767 -16.06 26.37 -5.51
N ARG A 768 -16.03 25.12 -6.00
CA ARG A 768 -14.97 24.62 -6.90
C ARG A 768 -14.89 25.38 -8.22
N ASN A 769 -16.01 25.90 -8.73
CA ASN A 769 -16.02 26.71 -9.95
C ASN A 769 -15.37 28.09 -9.77
N ASN A 770 -15.17 28.55 -8.53
CA ASN A 770 -14.36 29.73 -8.28
C ASN A 770 -12.87 29.37 -8.23
N ARG A 771 -12.19 29.48 -9.39
CA ARG A 771 -10.76 29.13 -9.53
C ARG A 771 -9.79 30.01 -8.70
N ASN A 772 -10.29 31.08 -8.07
CA ASN A 772 -9.48 31.93 -7.19
C ASN A 772 -9.68 31.64 -5.69
N LEU A 773 -10.46 30.59 -5.33
CA LEU A 773 -10.93 30.38 -3.94
C LEU A 773 -9.82 30.38 -2.88
N ASN A 774 -8.65 29.79 -3.16
CA ASN A 774 -7.52 29.72 -2.22
C ASN A 774 -6.72 31.02 -2.10
N ASN A 775 -6.89 31.98 -3.02
CA ASN A 775 -6.20 33.27 -2.99
C ASN A 775 -7.06 34.38 -2.37
N ILE A 776 -8.30 34.06 -1.96
CA ILE A 776 -9.20 35.01 -1.31
C ILE A 776 -8.77 35.16 0.16
N PRO A 777 -8.65 36.39 0.69
CA PRO A 777 -8.38 36.61 2.11
C PRO A 777 -9.38 35.86 3.00
N VAL A 778 -8.91 35.31 4.13
CA VAL A 778 -9.66 34.35 4.94
C VAL A 778 -11.06 34.85 5.33
N GLY A 779 -11.18 36.08 5.81
CA GLY A 779 -12.47 36.66 6.20
C GLY A 779 -13.40 36.96 5.00
N GLU A 780 -12.85 37.26 3.82
CA GLU A 780 -13.63 37.38 2.59
C GLU A 780 -14.14 36.02 2.12
N ARG A 781 -13.32 34.97 2.25
CA ARG A 781 -13.72 33.59 1.96
C ARG A 781 -14.86 33.14 2.86
N GLN A 782 -14.81 33.47 4.14
CA GLN A 782 -15.91 33.25 5.08
C GLN A 782 -17.21 33.93 4.59
N MET A 783 -17.15 35.19 4.16
CA MET A 783 -18.31 35.92 3.65
C MET A 783 -18.83 35.33 2.32
N LEU A 784 -17.93 34.90 1.44
CA LEU A 784 -18.29 34.25 0.19
C LEU A 784 -19.05 32.94 0.44
N PHE A 785 -18.63 32.16 1.43
CA PHE A 785 -19.35 30.95 1.84
C PHE A 785 -20.81 31.26 2.22
N VAL A 786 -21.05 32.34 2.97
CA VAL A 786 -22.42 32.80 3.31
C VAL A 786 -23.24 33.13 2.07
N LYS A 787 -22.66 33.89 1.14
CA LYS A 787 -23.30 34.29 -0.12
C LYS A 787 -23.65 33.06 -0.96
N TYR A 788 -22.71 32.13 -1.11
CA TYR A 788 -22.89 30.94 -1.94
C TYR A 788 -23.86 29.94 -1.32
N ALA A 789 -23.79 29.72 -0.01
CA ALA A 789 -24.77 28.92 0.70
C ALA A 789 -26.18 29.51 0.56
N SER A 790 -26.32 30.83 0.64
CA SER A 790 -27.61 31.51 0.44
C SER A 790 -28.12 31.38 -1.01
N ASP A 791 -27.24 31.53 -2.00
CA ASP A 791 -27.57 31.31 -3.41
C ASP A 791 -28.06 29.87 -3.66
N ILE A 792 -27.37 28.85 -3.14
CA ILE A 792 -27.79 27.46 -3.32
C ILE A 792 -29.09 27.17 -2.58
N ALA A 793 -29.21 27.61 -1.33
CA ALA A 793 -30.42 27.42 -0.55
C ALA A 793 -31.63 28.18 -1.09
N GLN A 794 -31.42 29.23 -1.90
CA GLN A 794 -32.42 30.25 -2.25
C GLN A 794 -33.09 30.83 -0.98
N LYS A 795 -32.28 31.05 0.06
CA LYS A 795 -32.70 31.54 1.38
C LYS A 795 -31.69 32.55 1.90
N ASN A 796 -32.16 33.54 2.65
CA ASN A 796 -31.30 34.51 3.31
C ASN A 796 -30.68 33.89 4.56
N LEU A 797 -29.46 33.38 4.47
CA LEU A 797 -28.79 32.71 5.59
C LEU A 797 -27.99 33.67 6.50
N ALA A 798 -28.06 34.98 6.27
CA ALA A 798 -27.25 35.93 7.04
C ALA A 798 -27.50 35.87 8.56
N ASP A 799 -28.74 35.67 9.01
CA ASP A 799 -29.03 35.56 10.45
C ASP A 799 -28.52 34.23 11.04
N PHE A 800 -28.58 33.13 10.28
CA PHE A 800 -27.99 31.85 10.68
C PHE A 800 -26.49 32.01 10.92
N PHE A 801 -25.76 32.59 9.97
CA PHE A 801 -24.32 32.80 10.09
C PHE A 801 -23.95 33.89 11.14
N ASP A 802 -24.82 34.88 11.38
CA ASP A 802 -24.64 35.84 12.47
C ASP A 802 -24.73 35.19 13.86
N MET A 803 -25.60 34.19 14.03
CA MET A 803 -25.66 33.41 15.27
C MET A 803 -24.32 32.70 15.53
N TRP A 804 -23.71 32.19 14.46
CA TRP A 804 -22.40 31.53 14.46
C TRP A 804 -21.19 32.48 14.44
N GLY A 805 -21.39 33.78 14.66
CA GLY A 805 -20.29 34.74 14.77
C GLY A 805 -19.53 35.03 13.48
N PHE A 806 -20.05 34.61 12.32
CA PHE A 806 -19.45 34.96 11.02
C PHE A 806 -19.58 36.46 10.73
N MET A 807 -20.64 37.08 11.25
CA MET A 807 -20.96 38.50 11.04
C MET A 807 -20.47 39.38 12.21
N THR A 808 -19.46 38.92 12.94
CA THR A 808 -18.80 39.69 14.01
C THR A 808 -17.51 40.31 13.45
N PRO A 809 -17.33 41.64 13.53
CA PRO A 809 -16.08 42.26 13.08
C PRO A 809 -14.88 41.71 13.83
N VAL A 810 -13.80 41.40 13.10
CA VAL A 810 -12.55 40.87 13.66
C VAL A 810 -11.38 41.32 12.79
N ASP A 811 -10.22 41.55 13.40
CA ASP A 811 -8.97 41.79 12.71
C ASP A 811 -7.80 41.26 13.55
N GLU A 812 -7.60 39.94 13.49
CA GLU A 812 -6.69 39.19 14.35
C GLU A 812 -5.79 38.26 13.53
N THR A 813 -4.69 37.79 14.11
CA THR A 813 -3.87 36.73 13.52
C THR A 813 -4.26 35.41 14.16
N ILE A 814 -4.67 34.43 13.36
CA ILE A 814 -5.08 33.09 13.79
C ILE A 814 -3.97 32.10 13.45
N GLU A 815 -3.64 31.23 14.40
CA GLU A 815 -2.64 30.18 14.25
C GLU A 815 -3.32 28.83 14.04
N GLN A 816 -3.33 28.34 12.80
CA GLN A 816 -3.77 26.98 12.48
C GLN A 816 -3.08 26.53 11.19
N TYR A 817 -2.16 25.57 11.30
CA TYR A 817 -1.28 25.13 10.20
C TYR A 817 -0.50 26.28 9.55
N GLY A 818 -0.16 27.29 10.35
CA GLY A 818 0.47 28.54 9.93
C GLY A 818 -0.31 29.77 10.40
N SER A 819 0.38 30.91 10.46
CA SER A 819 -0.17 32.18 10.91
C SER A 819 -0.86 32.91 9.76
N ASN A 820 -2.15 33.22 9.90
CA ASN A 820 -2.89 33.99 8.88
C ASN A 820 -3.62 35.18 9.50
N ARG A 821 -3.60 36.32 8.81
CA ARG A 821 -4.42 37.48 9.17
C ARG A 821 -5.88 37.22 8.81
N TYR A 822 -6.77 37.36 9.77
CA TYR A 822 -8.20 37.14 9.64
C TYR A 822 -8.94 38.46 9.86
N THR A 823 -9.48 39.02 8.78
CA THR A 823 -10.15 40.32 8.81
C THR A 823 -11.58 40.22 8.28
N VAL A 824 -12.55 40.58 9.12
CA VAL A 824 -13.96 40.78 8.74
C VAL A 824 -14.36 42.19 9.16
N THR A 825 -14.72 43.02 8.20
CA THR A 825 -15.09 44.41 8.45
C THR A 825 -16.61 44.61 8.47
N ASN A 826 -17.07 45.71 9.07
CA ASN A 826 -18.48 46.12 9.00
C ASN A 826 -18.98 46.28 7.55
N ALA A 827 -18.12 46.73 6.64
CA ALA A 827 -18.47 46.88 5.23
C ALA A 827 -18.74 45.53 4.56
N MET A 828 -17.88 44.53 4.81
CA MET A 828 -18.07 43.16 4.31
C MET A 828 -19.37 42.53 4.83
N ILE A 829 -19.68 42.78 6.11
CA ILE A 829 -20.92 42.30 6.73
C ILE A 829 -22.14 42.97 6.09
N ALA A 830 -22.12 44.29 5.91
CA ALA A 830 -23.20 45.04 5.29
C ALA A 830 -23.45 44.57 3.85
N GLU A 831 -22.40 44.45 3.05
CA GLU A 831 -22.47 43.94 1.67
C GLU A 831 -23.03 42.51 1.62
N THR A 832 -22.61 41.64 2.53
CA THR A 832 -23.10 40.26 2.58
C THR A 832 -24.58 40.21 2.93
N ARG A 833 -25.04 41.02 3.90
CA ARG A 833 -26.48 41.11 4.23
C ARG A 833 -27.31 41.66 3.09
N GLU A 834 -26.81 42.69 2.40
CA GLU A 834 -27.47 43.23 1.21
C GLU A 834 -27.58 42.16 0.12
N TYR A 835 -26.49 41.45 -0.16
CA TYR A 835 -26.46 40.38 -1.16
C TYR A 835 -27.49 39.27 -0.88
N THR A 836 -27.61 38.82 0.36
CA THR A 836 -28.51 37.71 0.72
C THR A 836 -29.96 38.16 0.92
N SER A 837 -30.23 39.46 1.08
CA SER A 837 -31.57 40.02 1.33
C SER A 837 -32.57 39.79 0.19
N LYS A 838 -32.08 39.48 -1.02
CA LYS A 838 -32.89 39.10 -2.19
C LYS A 838 -33.67 37.80 -2.00
N TYR A 839 -33.33 37.00 -0.99
CA TYR A 839 -33.94 35.70 -0.71
C TYR A 839 -34.88 35.75 0.51
N PRO A 840 -35.89 34.86 0.59
CA PRO A 840 -36.72 34.73 1.78
C PRO A 840 -35.92 34.19 2.98
N ASN A 841 -36.29 34.60 4.19
CA ASN A 841 -35.67 34.08 5.41
C ASN A 841 -36.01 32.58 5.61
N PRO A 842 -35.06 31.76 6.09
CA PRO A 842 -35.32 30.37 6.48
C PRO A 842 -36.10 30.30 7.81
N GLN A 843 -36.50 29.09 8.19
CA GLN A 843 -36.80 28.79 9.59
C GLN A 843 -35.55 29.07 10.46
N PRO A 844 -35.67 29.36 11.77
CA PRO A 844 -34.53 29.64 12.65
C PRO A 844 -33.78 28.35 13.02
N PHE A 845 -33.25 27.65 12.02
CA PHE A 845 -32.65 26.33 12.18
C PHE A 845 -31.25 26.37 12.82
N TYR A 846 -30.74 27.52 13.23
CA TYR A 846 -29.61 27.59 14.16
C TYR A 846 -29.95 27.01 15.55
N TYR A 847 -31.24 26.71 15.82
CA TYR A 847 -31.70 25.92 16.97
C TYR A 847 -31.94 24.44 16.65
N ILE A 848 -31.65 23.98 15.43
CA ILE A 848 -31.89 22.58 15.05
C ILE A 848 -30.89 21.66 15.74
N GLU A 849 -31.42 20.53 16.19
CA GLU A 849 -30.64 19.47 16.82
C GLU A 849 -31.15 18.10 16.37
N ASP A 850 -30.26 17.12 16.24
CA ASP A 850 -30.60 15.77 15.80
C ASP A 850 -30.46 14.70 16.87
N ARG A 851 -30.21 15.16 18.09
CA ARG A 851 -29.96 14.35 19.27
C ARG A 851 -30.99 14.65 20.35
N LYS A 852 -31.21 13.69 21.23
CA LYS A 852 -31.98 13.83 22.46
C LYS A 852 -31.40 12.90 23.53
N ASP A 853 -31.70 13.19 24.79
CA ASP A 853 -31.28 12.32 25.89
C ASP A 853 -31.80 10.88 25.69
N GLY A 854 -30.91 9.91 25.89
CA GLY A 854 -31.16 8.49 25.65
C GLY A 854 -30.76 7.97 24.26
N ASP A 855 -30.31 8.84 23.35
CA ASP A 855 -29.74 8.38 22.08
C ASP A 855 -28.42 7.62 22.28
N ALA A 856 -28.19 6.58 21.46
CA ALA A 856 -26.99 5.76 21.51
C ALA A 856 -25.72 6.60 21.25
N GLY A 857 -24.65 6.34 22.01
CA GLY A 857 -23.38 7.06 21.93
C GLY A 857 -23.35 8.41 22.67
N LEU A 858 -24.47 8.89 23.21
CA LEU A 858 -24.51 10.18 23.92
C LEU A 858 -23.81 10.12 25.29
N GLU A 859 -23.91 8.98 25.97
CA GLU A 859 -23.27 8.75 27.26
C GLU A 859 -21.74 8.70 27.15
N SER A 860 -21.20 8.03 26.13
CA SER A 860 -19.75 7.95 25.90
C SER A 860 -19.13 9.31 25.56
N LEU A 861 -19.94 10.25 25.07
CA LEU A 861 -19.58 11.65 24.87
C LEU A 861 -19.66 12.51 26.14
N GLY A 862 -20.19 11.99 27.23
CA GLY A 862 -20.46 12.76 28.45
C GLY A 862 -21.50 13.88 28.22
N LEU A 863 -22.43 13.68 27.29
CA LEU A 863 -23.43 14.67 26.88
C LEU A 863 -24.86 14.40 27.40
N THR A 864 -25.06 13.34 28.18
CA THR A 864 -26.33 13.05 28.85
C THR A 864 -26.81 14.25 29.68
N GLY A 865 -28.05 14.71 29.44
CA GLY A 865 -28.64 15.86 30.12
C GLY A 865 -28.16 17.22 29.58
N LYS A 866 -27.38 17.25 28.49
CA LYS A 866 -26.76 18.48 27.98
C LYS A 866 -27.22 18.90 26.58
N ILE A 867 -28.04 18.10 25.89
CA ILE A 867 -28.43 18.36 24.50
C ILE A 867 -29.60 19.34 24.38
N GLY A 868 -30.45 19.44 25.39
CA GLY A 868 -31.65 20.29 25.41
C GLY A 868 -32.95 19.49 25.27
N ASP A 869 -34.05 20.14 25.62
CA ASP A 869 -35.39 19.54 25.66
C ASP A 869 -36.19 19.80 24.37
N VAL A 870 -35.82 20.82 23.61
CA VAL A 870 -36.49 21.26 22.38
C VAL A 870 -35.48 21.57 21.27
N GLY A 871 -35.97 21.75 20.04
CA GLY A 871 -35.16 22.02 18.85
C GLY A 871 -34.86 20.79 18.00
N HIS A 872 -35.45 19.64 18.31
CA HIS A 872 -35.21 18.42 17.54
C HIS A 872 -35.64 18.58 16.07
N TYR A 873 -34.89 18.01 15.12
CA TYR A 873 -35.03 18.24 13.68
C TYR A 873 -36.44 17.93 13.15
N THR A 874 -37.17 17.01 13.80
CA THR A 874 -38.57 16.69 13.46
C THR A 874 -39.49 17.90 13.62
N GLN A 875 -39.25 18.76 14.61
CA GLN A 875 -40.06 19.97 14.82
C GLN A 875 -39.93 20.95 13.65
N PHE A 876 -38.73 21.05 13.06
CA PHE A 876 -38.49 21.85 11.85
C PHE A 876 -39.10 21.18 10.62
N LYS A 877 -38.87 19.88 10.44
CA LYS A 877 -39.40 19.08 9.32
C LYS A 877 -40.93 19.13 9.24
N GLU A 878 -41.59 19.01 10.38
CA GLU A 878 -43.05 19.04 10.50
C GLU A 878 -43.60 20.47 10.59
N ASN A 879 -42.72 21.48 10.63
CA ASN A 879 -43.06 22.89 10.80
C ASN A 879 -43.99 23.13 12.01
N GLN A 880 -43.65 22.51 13.14
CA GLN A 880 -44.47 22.47 14.34
C GLN A 880 -44.94 23.86 14.80
N LYS A 881 -46.22 23.95 15.16
CA LYS A 881 -46.84 25.17 15.69
C LYS A 881 -46.98 25.09 17.20
N ILE A 882 -46.75 26.21 17.88
CA ILE A 882 -47.03 26.33 19.32
C ILE A 882 -48.53 26.54 19.47
N THR A 883 -49.20 25.57 20.08
CA THR A 883 -50.65 25.56 20.33
C THR A 883 -50.98 25.80 21.80
N LYS A 884 -50.05 25.46 22.70
CA LYS A 884 -50.15 25.74 24.12
C LYS A 884 -49.75 27.19 24.44
N THR A 885 -50.18 27.70 25.59
CA THR A 885 -49.71 29.00 26.11
C THR A 885 -48.48 28.77 27.00
N PRO A 886 -47.25 29.04 26.52
CA PRO A 886 -46.07 28.90 27.35
C PRO A 886 -46.03 29.98 28.43
N THR A 887 -45.67 29.60 29.65
CA THR A 887 -45.39 30.52 30.77
C THR A 887 -44.06 30.14 31.43
N TYR A 888 -43.51 30.99 32.30
CA TYR A 888 -42.30 30.66 33.05
C TYR A 888 -42.41 30.96 34.55
N SER A 889 -41.76 30.13 35.36
CA SER A 889 -41.43 30.47 36.75
C SER A 889 -39.93 30.76 36.87
N ALA A 890 -39.56 31.55 37.89
CA ALA A 890 -38.16 31.89 38.14
C ALA A 890 -37.83 31.81 39.63
N SER A 891 -36.69 31.20 39.94
CA SER A 891 -36.09 31.16 41.28
C SER A 891 -34.64 31.67 41.17
N GLY A 892 -34.39 32.90 41.62
CA GLY A 892 -33.16 33.61 41.29
C GLY A 892 -33.01 33.77 39.76
N GLN A 893 -31.86 33.33 39.23
CA GLN A 893 -31.57 33.31 37.80
C GLN A 893 -32.04 32.04 37.07
N GLN A 894 -32.53 31.04 37.81
CA GLN A 894 -33.05 29.81 37.21
C GLN A 894 -34.48 30.03 36.70
N VAL A 895 -34.67 29.78 35.40
CA VAL A 895 -35.93 29.83 34.69
C VAL A 895 -36.44 28.41 34.48
N THR A 896 -37.73 28.19 34.67
CA THR A 896 -38.43 26.96 34.29
C THR A 896 -39.64 27.30 33.42
N ILE A 897 -39.65 26.82 32.18
CA ILE A 897 -40.71 26.99 31.21
C ILE A 897 -41.78 25.91 31.43
N ILE A 898 -43.03 26.33 31.44
CA ILE A 898 -44.22 25.50 31.55
C ILE A 898 -44.94 25.54 30.21
N ASN A 899 -45.40 24.38 29.71
CA ASN A 899 -46.07 24.23 28.41
C ASN A 899 -45.24 24.70 27.19
N GLY A 900 -43.91 24.70 27.29
CA GLY A 900 -43.01 25.17 26.23
C GLY A 900 -42.54 24.10 25.23
N ASN A 901 -42.96 22.85 25.37
CA ASN A 901 -42.40 21.71 24.63
C ASN A 901 -42.69 21.69 23.12
N GLU A 902 -43.48 22.64 22.62
CA GLU A 902 -43.79 22.82 21.19
C GLU A 902 -42.94 23.92 20.53
N ALA A 903 -42.15 24.64 21.32
CA ALA A 903 -41.15 25.58 20.83
C ALA A 903 -39.91 24.82 20.32
N VAL A 904 -39.05 25.50 19.57
CA VAL A 904 -37.72 25.00 19.17
C VAL A 904 -36.59 25.62 20.02
N ALA A 905 -36.85 26.75 20.67
CA ALA A 905 -35.94 27.41 21.61
C ALA A 905 -36.68 28.49 22.42
N PHE A 906 -35.99 29.08 23.39
CA PHE A 906 -36.40 30.25 24.16
C PHE A 906 -35.35 31.34 24.02
N GLU A 907 -35.69 32.44 23.36
CA GLU A 907 -34.82 33.60 23.22
C GLU A 907 -34.94 34.55 24.40
N ILE A 908 -33.80 35.09 24.84
CA ILE A 908 -33.70 36.03 25.95
C ILE A 908 -33.36 37.41 25.37
N TRP A 909 -34.29 38.32 25.53
CA TRP A 909 -34.22 39.67 24.99
C TRP A 909 -33.98 40.69 26.11
N LYS A 910 -33.00 41.56 25.92
CA LYS A 910 -32.70 42.70 26.80
C LYS A 910 -32.39 43.92 25.94
N ASP A 911 -32.93 45.08 26.31
CA ASP A 911 -32.77 46.35 25.58
C ASP A 911 -33.15 46.24 24.08
N GLY A 912 -34.21 45.49 23.79
CA GLY A 912 -34.73 45.31 22.42
C GLY A 912 -33.87 44.44 21.51
N LYS A 913 -32.85 43.75 22.04
CA LYS A 913 -31.98 42.84 21.27
C LYS A 913 -32.01 41.43 21.85
N ARG A 914 -31.93 40.41 20.98
CA ARG A 914 -31.64 39.02 21.37
C ARG A 914 -30.21 38.94 21.92
N LYS A 915 -30.06 38.54 23.18
CA LYS A 915 -28.77 38.44 23.86
C LYS A 915 -28.32 37.00 24.12
N TYR A 916 -29.28 36.12 24.35
CA TYR A 916 -29.03 34.72 24.68
C TYR A 916 -30.19 33.86 24.21
N PHE A 917 -30.03 32.54 24.28
CA PHE A 917 -31.11 31.60 24.09
C PHE A 917 -30.86 30.33 24.90
N SER A 918 -31.92 29.54 25.09
CA SER A 918 -31.81 28.19 25.61
C SER A 918 -32.74 27.26 24.83
N ASN A 919 -32.30 26.03 24.60
CA ASN A 919 -33.14 24.95 24.10
C ASN A 919 -33.58 24.00 25.23
N PHE A 920 -33.49 24.43 26.49
CA PHE A 920 -33.97 23.71 27.65
C PHE A 920 -35.28 24.33 28.17
N LEU A 921 -36.15 23.51 28.74
CA LEU A 921 -37.29 23.93 29.53
C LEU A 921 -36.85 24.43 30.90
N LYS A 922 -35.69 24.02 31.41
CA LYS A 922 -35.11 24.51 32.66
C LYS A 922 -33.66 24.93 32.47
N PHE A 923 -33.36 26.20 32.69
CA PHE A 923 -32.02 26.76 32.48
C PHE A 923 -31.73 27.92 33.43
N THR A 924 -30.45 28.23 33.63
CA THR A 924 -30.00 29.37 34.42
C THR A 924 -29.53 30.47 33.49
N LEU A 925 -30.01 31.69 33.68
CA LEU A 925 -29.48 32.85 32.95
C LEU A 925 -28.13 33.29 33.54
N PRO A 926 -27.15 33.66 32.70
CA PRO A 926 -25.92 34.31 33.14
C PRO A 926 -26.20 35.59 33.94
N ASP A 927 -25.30 35.96 34.84
CA ASP A 927 -25.49 37.07 35.77
C ASP A 927 -25.65 38.43 35.06
N GLU A 928 -25.10 38.57 33.86
CA GLU A 928 -25.22 39.75 32.99
C GLU A 928 -26.65 39.94 32.45
N LEU A 929 -27.47 38.90 32.53
CA LEU A 929 -28.87 38.87 32.11
C LEU A 929 -29.80 38.60 33.30
N PRO A 930 -30.01 39.57 34.22
CA PRO A 930 -30.98 39.42 35.31
C PRO A 930 -32.37 39.09 34.75
N VAL A 931 -33.01 38.03 35.25
CA VAL A 931 -34.32 37.58 34.77
C VAL A 931 -35.36 38.72 34.80
N SER A 932 -35.29 39.58 35.82
CA SER A 932 -36.20 40.73 35.98
C SER A 932 -36.06 41.83 34.93
N GLN A 933 -34.95 41.86 34.19
CA GLN A 933 -34.67 42.83 33.14
C GLN A 933 -34.80 42.23 31.73
N CYS A 934 -35.15 40.95 31.62
CA CYS A 934 -35.21 40.23 30.37
C CYS A 934 -36.65 39.90 29.98
N THR A 935 -36.92 39.86 28.68
CA THR A 935 -38.14 39.27 28.11
C THR A 935 -37.79 37.91 27.52
N ILE A 936 -38.56 36.88 27.88
CA ILE A 936 -38.40 35.53 27.34
C ILE A 936 -39.40 35.33 26.20
N ARG A 937 -38.94 34.82 25.05
CA ARG A 937 -39.78 34.51 23.89
C ARG A 937 -39.60 33.08 23.46
N ALA A 938 -40.69 32.32 23.38
CA ALA A 938 -40.70 31.00 22.78
C ALA A 938 -40.63 31.14 21.26
N VAL A 939 -39.74 30.37 20.64
CA VAL A 939 -39.51 30.36 19.19
C VAL A 939 -40.28 29.20 18.59
N GLN A 940 -41.20 29.48 17.67
CA GLN A 940 -41.86 28.45 16.88
C GLN A 940 -40.94 27.99 15.73
N ALA A 941 -41.15 26.78 15.20
CA ALA A 941 -40.33 26.22 14.11
C ALA A 941 -40.29 27.08 12.84
N ASP A 942 -41.27 27.96 12.59
CA ASP A 942 -41.28 28.92 11.46
C ASP A 942 -40.70 30.30 11.80
N GLY A 943 -40.16 30.49 13.00
CA GLY A 943 -39.60 31.76 13.46
C GLY A 943 -40.60 32.71 14.11
N LYS A 944 -41.88 32.33 14.23
CA LYS A 944 -42.84 33.13 15.03
C LYS A 944 -42.39 33.17 16.49
N LEU A 945 -42.26 34.38 17.03
CA LEU A 945 -41.93 34.62 18.43
C LEU A 945 -43.19 34.82 19.27
N ILE A 946 -43.28 34.13 20.40
CA ILE A 946 -44.38 34.23 21.37
C ILE A 946 -43.80 34.65 22.72
N THR A 947 -44.22 35.80 23.25
CA THR A 947 -43.82 36.23 24.59
C THR A 947 -44.28 35.22 25.63
N VAL A 948 -43.35 34.78 26.48
CA VAL A 948 -43.60 33.84 27.57
C VAL A 948 -43.82 34.64 28.84
N GLU A 949 -45.07 34.68 29.31
CA GLU A 949 -45.43 35.45 30.51
C GLU A 949 -45.02 34.72 31.78
N ARG A 950 -44.68 35.49 32.83
CA ARG A 950 -44.38 34.90 34.14
C ARG A 950 -45.65 34.28 34.72
N SER A 951 -45.58 33.01 35.14
CA SER A 951 -46.68 32.34 35.85
C SER A 951 -47.05 33.15 37.09
N LYS A 952 -48.35 33.38 37.28
CA LYS A 952 -48.91 34.09 38.43
C LYS A 952 -48.72 33.32 39.74
#